data_AF-A0A3A1XPF9-F1
#
_entry.id   AF-A0A3A1XPF9-F1
#
_cell.length_a   1.000
_cell.length_b   1.000
_cell.length_c   1.000
_cell.angle_alpha   90.00
_cell.angle_beta   90.00
_cell.angle_gamma   90.00
#
_symmetry.space_group_name_H-M   'P 1'
#
loop_
_entity.id
_entity.type
_entity.pdbx_description
1 polymer ?
#
loop_
_entity_poly.entity_id
_entity_poly.type
_entity_poly.pdbx_seq_one_letter_code
_entity_poly.pdbx_strand_id
1 'polypeptide(L)'
;MEDAAQFYNELDEMFANHASADAIETYLLRKLTEANPLQLSILNELMGFYRSRGEHTKNQPIINRALNLANKMQLAGTEAGTTTLINAATSLRAAGSYDRAEKIYTQALNESTETLGTKNRKLAALHNNLSMLYSETGRTHDAIEELNQALEILQNTSTDPERDIDIAATHTNLALAMLQECTKECSHPNTSTNSKSATLESAFEHASASVRMYIAGNNENQPHYASALAGFAQVQCARGEYAQAEESYSKALDLIARCYGKDSESYAITAENLRQTRELAEKVTKIYEKVSVGKNTEENAEINTEENAELSAEVSTKIQESANQQTENQHAATQNEANHNIKTGMQLAQSYWQTYGKALLANPKFAKYKNRIAAGLVGHGSESYGFDDEISRDHDFGPGFCLWLTDKDYAEIGADLQTAYDALPRKYAGFGSRNETPRAKSCESSKRVGVFSISEFFENLTGFPTAPSQNEPHLWLSLSELTLAAATNGKIFADPLGEFSKAHQSFKLMPDDVRISLISRRLGMISQAGQYNFPRMIARKDASAAWLSINEFVRATASLVFLLNNPVTAGYLPYYKWQFAALRKLSNRMASRLPEVCSKLESVMRLSSTACFGGDGSGGDGFGEGGKGAGLAQKQVTQIIDSICEDIVRELQYQGLSDCSETFLEWQRPYVEAHIHSRAACLRSL
;
A
#
# COMPACT_ATOMS: atom_id res chain seq x y z
N MET A 1 8.30 -3.98 40.86
CA MET A 1 8.95 -2.73 40.41
C MET A 1 10.35 -3.01 39.86
N GLU A 2 11.19 -3.84 40.51
CA GLU A 2 12.51 -4.24 39.97
C GLU A 2 12.45 -4.87 38.56
N ASP A 3 11.50 -5.77 38.31
CA ASP A 3 11.35 -6.48 37.02
C ASP A 3 10.99 -5.56 35.82
N ALA A 4 10.25 -4.46 36.08
CA ALA A 4 9.87 -3.49 35.06
C ALA A 4 11.05 -2.61 34.64
N ALA A 5 11.77 -2.09 35.63
CA ALA A 5 12.94 -1.25 35.41
C ALA A 5 14.06 -2.04 34.71
N GLN A 6 14.23 -3.32 35.09
CA GLN A 6 15.16 -4.21 34.42
C GLN A 6 14.80 -4.44 32.94
N PHE A 7 13.52 -4.70 32.62
CA PHE A 7 13.07 -4.85 31.23
C PHE A 7 13.39 -3.61 30.38
N TYR A 8 13.04 -2.42 30.85
CA TYR A 8 13.30 -1.19 30.10
C TYR A 8 14.80 -0.90 29.97
N ASN A 9 15.60 -1.12 31.02
CA ASN A 9 17.06 -0.95 30.95
C ASN A 9 17.71 -1.91 29.94
N GLU A 10 17.30 -3.18 29.92
CA GLU A 10 17.80 -4.17 28.96
C GLU A 10 17.40 -3.78 27.52
N LEU A 11 16.16 -3.33 27.31
CA LEU A 11 15.68 -2.89 25.99
C LEU A 11 16.42 -1.62 25.52
N ASP A 12 16.61 -0.65 26.41
CA ASP A 12 17.36 0.59 26.13
C ASP A 12 18.82 0.30 25.80
N GLU A 13 19.46 -0.64 26.53
CA GLU A 13 20.82 -1.08 26.24
C GLU A 13 20.93 -1.75 24.86
N MET A 14 19.92 -2.52 24.46
CA MET A 14 19.86 -3.09 23.10
C MET A 14 19.77 -2.01 22.04
N PHE A 15 18.95 -0.97 22.24
CA PHE A 15 18.87 0.16 21.31
C PHE A 15 20.17 0.97 21.28
N ALA A 16 20.77 1.24 22.44
CA ALA A 16 22.03 1.98 22.56
C ALA A 16 23.20 1.25 21.88
N ASN A 17 23.20 -0.08 21.91
CA ASN A 17 24.19 -0.92 21.25
C ASN A 17 23.86 -1.21 19.76
N HIS A 18 22.86 -0.54 19.19
CA HIS A 18 22.40 -0.74 17.81
C HIS A 18 22.09 -2.21 17.48
N ALA A 19 21.47 -2.93 18.43
CA ALA A 19 21.04 -4.31 18.21
C ALA A 19 20.17 -4.42 16.95
N SER A 20 20.31 -5.52 16.22
CA SER A 20 19.50 -5.74 15.02
C SER A 20 18.02 -5.81 15.38
N ALA A 21 17.17 -5.44 14.42
CA ALA A 21 15.72 -5.51 14.61
C ALA A 21 15.25 -6.92 14.99
N ASP A 22 15.85 -7.96 14.39
CA ASP A 22 15.53 -9.36 14.72
C ASP A 22 15.89 -9.69 16.17
N ALA A 23 16.98 -9.15 16.71
CA ALA A 23 17.37 -9.35 18.09
C ALA A 23 16.38 -8.68 19.06
N ILE A 24 15.96 -7.45 18.75
CA ILE A 24 14.97 -6.70 19.54
C ILE A 24 13.61 -7.40 19.48
N GLU A 25 13.16 -7.83 18.29
CA GLU A 25 11.92 -8.58 18.10
C GLU A 25 11.93 -9.88 18.90
N THR A 26 13.02 -10.66 18.80
CA THR A 26 13.19 -11.91 19.55
C THR A 26 13.14 -11.68 21.05
N TYR A 27 13.83 -10.63 21.54
CA TYR A 27 13.83 -10.27 22.95
C TYR A 27 12.41 -9.92 23.45
N LEU A 28 11.69 -9.05 22.72
CA LEU A 28 10.34 -8.62 23.09
C LEU A 28 9.34 -9.79 23.08
N LEU A 29 9.39 -10.66 22.06
CA LEU A 29 8.53 -11.84 21.97
C LEU A 29 8.82 -12.86 23.08
N ARG A 30 10.10 -13.07 23.41
CA ARG A 30 10.50 -13.93 24.54
C ARG A 30 9.97 -13.36 25.85
N LYS A 31 10.22 -12.08 26.16
CA LYS A 31 9.71 -11.44 27.38
C LYS A 31 8.19 -11.48 27.48
N LEU A 32 7.48 -11.36 26.35
CA LEU A 32 6.01 -11.49 26.29
C LEU A 32 5.53 -12.89 26.74
N THR A 33 6.31 -13.94 26.46
CA THR A 33 6.00 -15.32 26.90
C THR A 33 6.33 -15.58 28.36
N GLU A 34 7.34 -14.91 28.90
CA GLU A 34 7.85 -15.11 30.27
C GLU A 34 7.11 -14.27 31.34
N ALA A 35 6.58 -13.09 30.96
CA ALA A 35 6.04 -12.13 31.92
C ALA A 35 4.51 -12.16 32.03
N ASN A 36 4.00 -12.23 33.28
CA ASN A 36 2.58 -12.07 33.60
C ASN A 36 2.19 -10.63 34.02
N PRO A 37 2.97 -9.86 34.80
CA PRO A 37 2.58 -8.49 35.18
C PRO A 37 2.95 -7.40 34.16
N LEU A 38 3.95 -7.61 33.29
CA LEU A 38 4.43 -6.63 32.30
C LEU A 38 3.86 -6.83 30.89
N GLN A 39 2.92 -7.75 30.75
CA GLN A 39 2.48 -8.24 29.47
C GLN A 39 1.88 -7.12 28.59
N LEU A 40 1.14 -6.17 29.19
CA LEU A 40 0.57 -5.02 28.47
C LEU A 40 1.65 -4.02 28.03
N SER A 41 2.65 -3.75 28.87
CA SER A 41 3.78 -2.88 28.54
C SER A 41 4.59 -3.44 27.36
N ILE A 42 4.87 -4.74 27.37
CA ILE A 42 5.60 -5.40 26.28
C ILE A 42 4.78 -5.37 24.98
N LEU A 43 3.45 -5.54 25.05
CA LEU A 43 2.57 -5.39 23.89
C LEU A 43 2.57 -3.96 23.34
N ASN A 44 2.62 -2.94 24.21
CA ASN A 44 2.74 -1.55 23.79
C ASN A 44 4.08 -1.30 23.07
N GLU A 45 5.19 -1.85 23.57
CA GLU A 45 6.50 -1.77 22.89
C GLU A 45 6.50 -2.50 21.55
N LEU A 46 5.91 -3.69 21.48
CA LEU A 46 5.75 -4.43 20.23
C LEU A 46 4.89 -3.67 19.20
N MET A 47 3.84 -2.97 19.63
CA MET A 47 3.05 -2.11 18.75
C MET A 47 3.90 -0.97 18.18
N GLY A 48 4.70 -0.32 19.03
CA GLY A 48 5.65 0.73 18.62
C GLY A 48 6.71 0.21 17.65
N PHE A 49 7.32 -0.94 17.97
CA PHE A 49 8.36 -1.60 17.19
C PHE A 49 7.87 -2.01 15.79
N TYR A 50 6.73 -2.70 15.70
CA TYR A 50 6.21 -3.10 14.40
C TYR A 50 5.69 -1.90 13.59
N ARG A 51 5.15 -0.86 14.25
CA ARG A 51 4.73 0.38 13.57
C ARG A 51 5.92 1.10 12.95
N SER A 52 7.03 1.29 13.68
CA SER A 52 8.20 2.04 13.18
C SER A 52 8.88 1.36 12.00
N ARG A 53 8.65 0.07 11.81
CA ARG A 53 9.19 -0.73 10.70
C ARG A 53 8.20 -0.96 9.56
N GLY A 54 6.99 -0.39 9.63
CA GLY A 54 5.93 -0.62 8.63
C GLY A 54 5.40 -2.06 8.62
N GLU A 55 5.64 -2.83 9.69
CA GLU A 55 5.30 -4.25 9.81
C GLU A 55 3.84 -4.45 10.27
N HIS A 56 2.91 -3.79 9.57
CA HIS A 56 1.50 -3.67 9.99
C HIS A 56 0.79 -5.04 10.17
N THR A 57 1.14 -6.04 9.35
CA THR A 57 0.57 -7.39 9.44
C THR A 57 0.97 -8.12 10.73
N LYS A 58 2.23 -7.95 11.18
CA LYS A 58 2.68 -8.50 12.46
C LYS A 58 2.10 -7.72 13.64
N ASN A 59 1.87 -6.42 13.45
CA ASN A 59 1.29 -5.56 14.48
C ASN A 59 -0.18 -5.89 14.76
N GLN A 60 -0.97 -6.27 13.76
CA GLN A 60 -2.41 -6.53 13.92
C GLN A 60 -2.78 -7.52 15.05
N PRO A 61 -2.14 -8.70 15.20
CA PRO A 61 -2.40 -9.60 16.33
C PRO A 61 -1.92 -9.01 17.67
N ILE A 62 -0.83 -8.22 17.69
CA ILE A 62 -0.37 -7.53 18.91
C ILE A 62 -1.40 -6.51 19.37
N ILE A 63 -1.92 -5.69 18.45
CA ILE A 63 -3.00 -4.72 18.71
C ILE A 63 -4.21 -5.43 19.32
N ASN A 64 -4.69 -6.51 18.69
CA ASN A 64 -5.86 -7.24 19.20
C ASN A 64 -5.59 -7.84 20.59
N ARG A 65 -4.39 -8.35 20.84
CA ARG A 65 -4.01 -8.91 22.15
C ARG A 65 -3.90 -7.82 23.21
N ALA A 66 -3.34 -6.65 22.88
CA ALA A 66 -3.22 -5.50 23.78
C ALA A 66 -4.60 -4.97 24.20
N LEU A 67 -5.50 -4.75 23.24
CA LEU A 67 -6.86 -4.29 23.49
C LEU A 67 -7.66 -5.29 24.34
N ASN A 68 -7.59 -6.58 24.01
CA ASN A 68 -8.24 -7.63 24.80
C ASN A 68 -7.70 -7.71 26.22
N LEU A 69 -6.38 -7.57 26.40
CA LEU A 69 -5.76 -7.60 27.73
C LEU A 69 -6.13 -6.36 28.54
N ALA A 70 -6.09 -5.17 27.95
CA ALA A 70 -6.51 -3.93 28.60
C ALA A 70 -7.97 -4.00 29.06
N ASN A 71 -8.87 -4.55 28.23
CA ASN A 71 -10.26 -4.80 28.61
C ASN A 71 -10.40 -5.81 29.76
N LYS A 72 -9.67 -6.93 29.71
CA LYS A 72 -9.68 -7.93 30.80
C LYS A 72 -9.16 -7.37 32.12
N MET A 73 -8.17 -6.48 32.06
CA MET A 73 -7.60 -5.78 33.20
C MET A 73 -8.47 -4.59 33.66
N GLN A 74 -9.59 -4.32 32.98
CA GLN A 74 -10.53 -3.22 33.27
C GLN A 74 -9.84 -1.85 33.33
N LEU A 75 -8.94 -1.60 32.37
CA LEU A 75 -8.13 -0.38 32.32
C LEU A 75 -8.81 0.81 31.62
N ALA A 76 -10.10 0.71 31.33
CA ALA A 76 -10.87 1.78 30.69
C ALA A 76 -10.74 3.09 31.50
N GLY A 77 -10.43 4.19 30.80
CA GLY A 77 -10.19 5.51 31.42
C GLY A 77 -8.94 5.61 32.30
N THR A 78 -8.16 4.55 32.53
CA THR A 78 -6.87 4.68 33.22
C THR A 78 -5.81 5.24 32.27
N GLU A 79 -4.72 5.78 32.81
CA GLU A 79 -3.59 6.21 32.00
C GLU A 79 -3.00 5.07 31.15
N ALA A 80 -2.88 3.87 31.73
CA ALA A 80 -2.34 2.70 31.03
C ALA A 80 -3.25 2.24 29.88
N GLY A 81 -4.57 2.21 30.11
CA GLY A 81 -5.55 1.90 29.07
C GLY A 81 -5.54 2.93 27.94
N THR A 82 -5.49 4.21 28.29
CA THR A 82 -5.42 5.33 27.32
C THR A 82 -4.17 5.22 26.44
N THR A 83 -3.00 4.95 27.03
CA THR A 83 -1.76 4.73 26.26
C THR A 83 -1.87 3.53 25.31
N THR A 84 -2.47 2.42 25.75
CA THR A 84 -2.70 1.27 24.87
C THR A 84 -3.63 1.59 23.71
N LEU A 85 -4.74 2.31 23.96
CA LEU A 85 -5.67 2.71 22.91
C LEU A 85 -5.01 3.66 21.89
N ILE A 86 -4.24 4.66 22.37
CA ILE A 86 -3.47 5.56 21.50
C ILE A 86 -2.50 4.77 20.62
N ASN A 87 -1.71 3.86 21.20
CA ASN A 87 -0.73 3.08 20.46
C ASN A 87 -1.39 2.12 19.44
N ALA A 88 -2.52 1.53 19.81
CA ALA A 88 -3.32 0.70 18.92
C ALA A 88 -3.88 1.51 17.74
N ALA A 89 -4.51 2.66 18.01
CA ALA A 89 -5.06 3.54 17.00
C ALA A 89 -3.96 4.10 16.09
N THR A 90 -2.82 4.51 16.64
CA THR A 90 -1.69 5.01 15.85
C THR A 90 -1.11 3.92 14.94
N SER A 91 -1.05 2.69 15.43
CA SER A 91 -0.61 1.54 14.63
C SER A 91 -1.60 1.20 13.51
N LEU A 92 -2.90 1.34 13.75
CA LEU A 92 -3.94 1.17 12.73
C LEU A 92 -3.95 2.30 11.69
N ARG A 93 -3.73 3.55 12.13
CA ARG A 93 -3.58 4.72 11.25
C ARG A 93 -2.39 4.53 10.31
N ALA A 94 -1.23 4.15 10.86
CA ALA A 94 -0.04 3.86 10.06
C ALA A 94 -0.26 2.71 9.06
N ALA A 95 -1.14 1.76 9.37
CA ALA A 95 -1.55 0.68 8.49
C ALA A 95 -2.63 1.06 7.44
N GLY A 96 -3.04 2.33 7.38
CA GLY A 96 -4.12 2.82 6.50
C GLY A 96 -5.53 2.40 6.92
N SER A 97 -5.71 1.80 8.09
CA SER A 97 -7.02 1.40 8.64
C SER A 97 -7.70 2.56 9.36
N TYR A 98 -7.95 3.66 8.64
CA TYR A 98 -8.40 4.93 9.21
C TYR A 98 -9.71 4.83 10.00
N ASP A 99 -10.73 4.14 9.48
CA ASP A 99 -12.02 3.99 10.20
C ASP A 99 -11.88 3.28 11.55
N ARG A 100 -10.98 2.30 11.65
CA ARG A 100 -10.72 1.58 12.91
C ARG A 100 -9.88 2.42 13.85
N ALA A 101 -8.90 3.15 13.31
CA ALA A 101 -8.07 4.06 14.08
C ALA A 101 -8.91 5.19 14.70
N GLU A 102 -9.79 5.81 13.92
CA GLU A 102 -10.69 6.87 14.39
C GLU A 102 -11.58 6.36 15.53
N LYS A 103 -12.23 5.21 15.36
CA LYS A 103 -13.05 4.62 16.43
C LYS A 103 -12.28 4.42 17.74
N ILE A 104 -11.05 3.94 17.68
CA ILE A 104 -10.23 3.70 18.87
C ILE A 104 -9.69 5.02 19.46
N TYR A 105 -9.32 6.00 18.63
CA TYR A 105 -8.95 7.32 19.15
C TYR A 105 -10.13 8.02 19.82
N THR A 106 -11.32 8.01 19.22
CA THR A 106 -12.54 8.57 19.84
C THR A 106 -12.90 7.83 21.12
N GLN A 107 -12.75 6.50 21.14
CA GLN A 107 -12.89 5.72 22.37
C GLN A 107 -11.90 6.18 23.44
N ALA A 108 -10.62 6.29 23.10
CA ALA A 108 -9.58 6.78 24.01
C ALA A 108 -9.93 8.17 24.54
N LEU A 109 -10.44 9.06 23.68
CA LEU A 109 -10.77 10.44 24.04
C LEU A 109 -11.93 10.48 25.02
N ASN A 110 -13.02 9.76 24.71
CA ASN A 110 -14.19 9.67 25.58
C ASN A 110 -13.84 9.08 26.95
N GLU A 111 -13.10 7.96 26.96
CA GLU A 111 -12.71 7.28 28.20
C GLU A 111 -11.77 8.12 29.05
N SER A 112 -10.83 8.84 28.43
CA SER A 112 -9.83 9.62 29.14
C SER A 112 -10.28 11.02 29.55
N THR A 113 -11.26 11.63 28.86
CA THR A 113 -11.79 12.95 29.22
C THR A 113 -12.56 12.93 30.54
N GLU A 114 -13.21 11.81 30.87
CA GLU A 114 -13.98 11.68 32.11
C GLU A 114 -13.10 11.35 33.33
N THR A 115 -11.91 10.80 33.11
CA THR A 115 -11.07 10.19 34.16
C THR A 115 -9.72 10.86 34.33
N LEU A 116 -9.14 11.38 33.26
CA LEU A 116 -7.91 12.17 33.26
C LEU A 116 -8.33 13.63 33.33
N GLY A 117 -7.86 14.35 34.35
CA GLY A 117 -8.18 15.77 34.50
C GLY A 117 -7.82 16.57 33.24
N THR A 118 -8.55 17.67 32.99
CA THR A 118 -8.44 18.55 31.81
C THR A 118 -7.06 19.18 31.58
N LYS A 119 -6.10 18.93 32.46
CA LYS A 119 -4.71 19.38 32.40
C LYS A 119 -3.72 18.23 32.08
N ASN A 120 -4.19 17.09 31.59
CA ASN A 120 -3.31 15.97 31.27
C ASN A 120 -2.74 16.11 29.84
N ARG A 121 -1.40 16.23 29.72
CA ARG A 121 -0.71 16.30 28.42
C ARG A 121 -0.94 15.09 27.51
N LYS A 122 -1.34 13.94 28.05
CA LYS A 122 -1.72 12.77 27.24
C LYS A 122 -2.97 13.02 26.40
N LEU A 123 -3.90 13.85 26.89
CA LEU A 123 -5.07 14.29 26.10
C LEU A 123 -4.62 15.14 24.92
N ALA A 124 -3.66 16.07 25.12
CA ALA A 124 -3.11 16.84 24.01
C ALA A 124 -2.40 15.97 22.96
N ALA A 125 -1.66 14.95 23.39
CA ALA A 125 -1.04 13.99 22.47
C ALA A 125 -2.08 13.20 21.68
N LEU A 126 -3.22 12.87 22.29
CA LEU A 126 -4.33 12.19 21.61
C LEU A 126 -4.98 13.09 20.55
N HIS A 127 -5.31 14.33 20.90
CA HIS A 127 -5.82 15.34 19.95
C HIS A 127 -4.85 15.56 18.78
N ASN A 128 -3.55 15.70 19.05
CA ASN A 128 -2.51 15.77 18.00
C ASN A 128 -2.49 14.53 17.08
N ASN A 129 -2.68 13.33 17.63
CA ASN A 129 -2.69 12.12 16.81
C ASN A 129 -3.98 11.97 15.99
N LEU A 130 -5.11 12.45 16.51
CA LEU A 130 -6.40 12.46 15.82
C LEU A 130 -6.39 13.49 14.68
N SER A 131 -5.76 14.65 14.87
CA SER A 131 -5.60 15.63 13.80
C SER A 131 -4.77 15.10 12.62
N MET A 132 -3.73 14.30 12.88
CA MET A 132 -2.97 13.64 11.81
C MET A 132 -3.87 12.70 10.99
N LEU A 133 -4.75 11.94 11.64
CA LEU A 133 -5.73 11.09 10.96
C LEU A 133 -6.69 11.91 10.10
N TYR A 134 -7.17 13.04 10.62
CA TYR A 134 -8.06 13.94 9.88
C TYR A 134 -7.38 14.62 8.70
N SER A 135 -6.13 15.07 8.84
CA SER A 135 -5.34 15.61 7.72
C SER A 135 -5.11 14.56 6.62
N GLU A 136 -4.77 13.32 6.98
CA GLU A 136 -4.56 12.19 6.04
C GLU A 136 -5.83 11.75 5.32
N THR A 137 -6.99 11.88 5.96
CA THR A 137 -8.30 11.56 5.37
C THR A 137 -8.96 12.76 4.67
N GLY A 138 -8.28 13.91 4.63
CA GLY A 138 -8.77 15.11 3.96
C GLY A 138 -9.84 15.90 4.73
N ARG A 139 -10.00 15.65 6.04
CA ARG A 139 -10.88 16.38 6.96
C ARG A 139 -10.10 17.48 7.70
N THR A 140 -9.62 18.46 6.95
CA THR A 140 -8.68 19.50 7.44
C THR A 140 -9.28 20.43 8.48
N HIS A 141 -10.58 20.75 8.37
CA HIS A 141 -11.28 21.53 9.39
C HIS A 141 -11.23 20.85 10.76
N ASP A 142 -11.64 19.57 10.81
CA ASP A 142 -11.60 18.76 12.03
C ASP A 142 -10.16 18.63 12.57
N ALA A 143 -9.17 18.51 11.69
CA ALA A 143 -7.76 18.47 12.09
C ALA A 143 -7.33 19.77 12.81
N ILE A 144 -7.74 20.93 12.31
CA ILE A 144 -7.46 22.25 12.92
C ILE A 144 -8.14 22.36 14.28
N GLU A 145 -9.40 21.92 14.42
CA GLU A 145 -10.10 21.91 15.70
C GLU A 145 -9.39 21.06 16.75
N GLU A 146 -9.01 19.83 16.40
CA GLU A 146 -8.25 18.93 17.27
C GLU A 146 -6.90 19.54 17.67
N LEU A 147 -6.19 20.19 16.75
CA LEU A 147 -4.92 20.85 17.04
C LEU A 147 -5.08 22.06 17.98
N ASN A 148 -6.17 22.81 17.86
CA ASN A 148 -6.47 23.89 18.79
C ASN A 148 -6.75 23.38 20.20
N GLN A 149 -7.48 22.26 20.34
CA GLN A 149 -7.69 21.60 21.63
C GLN A 149 -6.37 21.13 22.25
N ALA A 150 -5.49 20.50 21.45
CA ALA A 150 -4.17 20.11 21.90
C ALA A 150 -3.33 21.30 22.38
N LEU A 151 -3.35 22.39 21.61
CA LEU A 151 -2.59 23.61 21.90
C LEU A 151 -3.05 24.26 23.21
N GLU A 152 -4.36 24.38 23.42
CA GLU A 152 -4.94 24.94 24.65
C GLU A 152 -4.51 24.14 25.89
N ILE A 153 -4.58 22.81 25.83
CA ILE A 153 -4.15 21.94 26.94
C ILE A 153 -2.66 22.13 27.20
N LEU A 154 -1.82 22.16 26.17
CA LEU A 154 -0.37 22.28 26.33
C LEU A 154 0.04 23.65 26.87
N GLN A 155 -0.57 24.73 26.40
CA GLN A 155 -0.33 26.09 26.90
C GLN A 155 -0.72 26.23 28.37
N ASN A 156 -1.85 25.65 28.78
CA ASN A 156 -2.32 25.68 30.17
C ASN A 156 -1.53 24.77 31.13
N THR A 157 -0.72 23.86 30.59
CA THR A 157 0.05 22.87 31.38
C THR A 157 1.55 23.11 31.36
N SER A 158 2.06 23.83 30.37
CA SER A 158 3.49 24.12 30.27
C SER A 158 3.94 25.10 31.34
N THR A 159 5.13 24.86 31.89
CA THR A 159 5.81 25.80 32.79
C THR A 159 6.61 26.86 32.03
N ASP A 160 6.91 26.63 30.76
CA ASP A 160 7.59 27.58 29.86
C ASP A 160 7.06 27.38 28.41
N PRO A 161 5.88 27.94 28.10
CA PRO A 161 5.23 27.72 26.81
C PRO A 161 6.08 28.09 25.60
N GLU A 162 6.97 29.09 25.72
CA GLU A 162 7.81 29.59 24.61
C GLU A 162 8.97 28.64 24.24
N ARG A 163 9.24 27.63 25.05
CA ARG A 163 10.31 26.63 24.82
C ARG A 163 9.79 25.20 24.76
N ASP A 164 8.48 25.04 24.76
CA ASP A 164 7.86 23.73 24.89
C ASP A 164 7.81 22.97 23.56
N ILE A 165 8.48 21.82 23.51
CA ILE A 165 8.58 21.03 22.28
C ILE A 165 7.24 20.47 21.81
N ASP A 166 6.30 20.19 22.72
CA ASP A 166 4.99 19.65 22.36
C ASP A 166 4.13 20.76 21.73
N ILE A 167 4.25 21.99 22.24
CA ILE A 167 3.59 23.17 21.67
C ILE A 167 4.18 23.49 20.28
N ALA A 168 5.50 23.41 20.13
CA ALA A 168 6.18 23.63 18.84
C ALA A 168 5.75 22.58 17.78
N ALA A 169 5.67 21.30 18.16
CA ALA A 169 5.18 20.25 17.28
C ALA A 169 3.71 20.48 16.87
N THR A 170 2.86 20.90 17.82
CA THR A 170 1.45 21.23 17.56
C THR A 170 1.32 22.39 16.58
N HIS A 171 2.11 23.45 16.75
CA HIS A 171 2.16 24.58 15.81
C HIS A 171 2.61 24.18 14.41
N THR A 172 3.55 23.24 14.28
CA THR A 172 3.96 22.70 12.97
C THR A 172 2.80 22.02 12.26
N ASN A 173 2.08 21.15 12.97
CA ASN A 173 0.94 20.43 12.42
C ASN A 173 -0.21 21.39 12.06
N LEU A 174 -0.44 22.42 12.87
CA LEU A 174 -1.47 23.43 12.65
C LEU A 174 -1.19 24.26 11.39
N ALA A 175 0.06 24.70 11.22
CA ALA A 175 0.48 25.39 10.00
C ALA A 175 0.27 24.54 8.73
N LEU A 176 0.62 23.25 8.78
CA LEU A 176 0.44 22.34 7.65
C LEU A 176 -1.04 22.05 7.36
N ALA A 177 -1.88 21.87 8.39
CA ALA A 177 -3.31 21.67 8.23
C ALA A 177 -4.00 22.91 7.64
N MET A 178 -3.63 24.11 8.11
CA MET A 178 -4.11 25.39 7.57
C MET A 178 -3.66 25.61 6.12
N LEU A 179 -2.43 25.23 5.78
CA LEU A 179 -1.93 25.28 4.40
C LEU A 179 -2.70 24.33 3.47
N GLN A 180 -3.04 23.13 3.96
CA GLN A 180 -3.86 22.17 3.22
C GLN A 180 -5.29 22.70 3.01
N GLU A 181 -5.86 23.40 4.00
CA GLU A 181 -7.16 24.09 3.88
C GLU A 181 -7.12 25.19 2.82
N CYS A 182 -6.09 26.06 2.86
CA CYS A 182 -5.86 27.10 1.84
C CYS A 182 -5.80 26.53 0.42
N THR A 183 -5.22 25.34 0.27
CA THR A 183 -5.09 24.66 -1.03
C THR A 183 -6.42 24.09 -1.52
N LYS A 184 -7.29 23.61 -0.61
CA LYS A 184 -8.63 23.11 -0.97
C LYS A 184 -9.58 24.22 -1.39
N GLU A 185 -9.53 25.36 -0.71
CA GLU A 185 -10.32 26.54 -1.07
C GLU A 185 -9.99 27.07 -2.47
N CYS A 186 -8.79 26.81 -3.01
CA CYS A 186 -8.43 27.12 -4.41
C CYS A 186 -9.28 26.37 -5.45
N SER A 187 -9.92 25.26 -5.07
CA SER A 187 -10.70 24.41 -5.97
C SER A 187 -12.19 24.80 -6.04
N HIS A 188 -12.62 25.81 -5.26
CA HIS A 188 -14.00 26.31 -5.21
C HIS A 188 -14.07 27.78 -5.67
N PRO A 189 -14.86 28.13 -6.71
CA PRO A 189 -14.79 29.43 -7.38
C PRO A 189 -15.41 30.63 -6.63
N ASN A 190 -15.82 30.50 -5.37
CA ASN A 190 -16.59 31.53 -4.64
C ASN A 190 -15.96 31.99 -3.31
N THR A 191 -14.72 31.62 -2.99
CA THR A 191 -14.06 32.03 -1.74
C THR A 191 -13.41 33.41 -1.90
N SER A 192 -13.67 34.34 -0.98
CA SER A 192 -13.08 35.68 -0.98
C SER A 192 -11.55 35.60 -0.89
N THR A 193 -10.84 36.29 -1.78
CA THR A 193 -9.37 36.44 -1.79
C THR A 193 -8.80 36.90 -0.44
N ASN A 194 -9.57 37.63 0.36
CA ASN A 194 -9.15 38.11 1.67
C ASN A 194 -9.10 37.01 2.73
N SER A 195 -10.03 36.05 2.72
CA SER A 195 -10.06 34.92 3.67
C SER A 195 -8.84 34.02 3.47
N LYS A 196 -8.47 33.79 2.20
CA LYS A 196 -7.33 32.96 1.80
C LYS A 196 -5.99 33.56 2.24
N SER A 197 -5.83 34.88 2.10
CA SER A 197 -4.63 35.58 2.55
C SER A 197 -4.49 35.52 4.08
N ALA A 198 -5.61 35.60 4.82
CA ALA A 198 -5.61 35.55 6.27
C ALA A 198 -5.23 34.15 6.81
N THR A 199 -5.78 33.08 6.23
CA THR A 199 -5.45 31.70 6.65
C THR A 199 -3.99 31.35 6.32
N LEU A 200 -3.47 31.81 5.18
CA LEU A 200 -2.07 31.61 4.82
C LEU A 200 -1.11 32.39 5.75
N GLU A 201 -1.50 33.61 6.15
CA GLU A 201 -0.72 34.38 7.12
C GLU A 201 -0.71 33.70 8.50
N SER A 202 -1.85 33.20 8.95
CA SER A 202 -1.95 32.47 10.21
C SER A 202 -1.15 31.15 10.19
N ALA A 203 -1.12 30.44 9.06
CA ALA A 203 -0.24 29.29 8.87
C ALA A 203 1.25 29.66 9.00
N PHE A 204 1.64 30.84 8.49
CA PHE A 204 3.00 31.33 8.61
C PHE A 204 3.36 31.72 10.04
N GLU A 205 2.46 32.38 10.76
CA GLU A 205 2.64 32.70 12.17
C GLU A 205 2.89 31.43 13.00
N HIS A 206 2.10 30.39 12.79
CA HIS A 206 2.28 29.10 13.48
C HIS A 206 3.57 28.39 13.09
N ALA A 207 3.91 28.33 11.80
CA ALA A 207 5.16 27.70 11.36
C ALA A 207 6.40 28.46 11.88
N SER A 208 6.35 29.80 11.87
CA SER A 208 7.40 30.66 12.43
C SER A 208 7.52 30.49 13.95
N ALA A 209 6.40 30.45 14.68
CA ALA A 209 6.37 30.20 16.11
C ALA A 209 7.04 28.85 16.46
N SER A 210 6.69 27.78 15.75
CA SER A 210 7.32 26.46 15.94
C SER A 210 8.84 26.53 15.84
N VAL A 211 9.37 27.10 14.76
CA VAL A 211 10.83 27.23 14.54
C VAL A 211 11.48 28.05 15.66
N ARG A 212 10.88 29.18 16.05
CA ARG A 212 11.39 30.02 17.16
C ARG A 212 11.46 29.27 18.48
N MET A 213 10.44 28.46 18.78
CA MET A 213 10.38 27.69 20.03
C MET A 213 11.44 26.60 20.09
N TYR A 214 11.67 25.89 18.98
CA TYR A 214 12.77 24.91 18.91
C TYR A 214 14.14 25.56 19.12
N ILE A 215 14.38 26.75 18.54
CA ILE A 215 15.62 27.53 18.76
C ILE A 215 15.71 28.00 20.21
N ALA A 216 14.65 28.59 20.75
CA ALA A 216 14.62 29.11 22.13
C ALA A 216 14.84 28.02 23.19
N GLY A 217 14.44 26.78 22.88
CA GLY A 217 14.67 25.59 23.69
C GLY A 217 16.01 24.88 23.46
N ASN A 218 16.88 25.40 22.58
CA ASN A 218 18.15 24.76 22.16
C ASN A 218 17.97 23.35 21.57
N ASN A 219 16.85 23.10 20.88
CA ASN A 219 16.47 21.79 20.34
C ASN A 219 16.75 21.64 18.83
N GLU A 220 17.66 22.45 18.30
CA GLU A 220 17.98 22.54 16.86
C GLU A 220 18.63 21.27 16.27
N ASN A 221 19.10 20.35 17.12
CA ASN A 221 19.68 19.08 16.66
C ASN A 221 18.68 17.91 16.68
N GLN A 222 17.42 18.17 17.04
CA GLN A 222 16.41 17.11 17.12
C GLN A 222 15.71 16.88 15.77
N PRO A 223 15.29 15.63 15.48
CA PRO A 223 14.58 15.34 14.23
C PRO A 223 13.25 16.09 14.05
N HIS A 224 12.56 16.42 15.15
CA HIS A 224 11.33 17.19 15.11
C HIS A 224 11.54 18.63 14.60
N TYR A 225 12.71 19.23 14.88
CA TYR A 225 13.07 20.53 14.34
C TYR A 225 13.26 20.48 12.82
N ALA A 226 13.78 19.38 12.27
CA ALA A 226 13.88 19.20 10.83
C ALA A 226 12.50 19.19 10.15
N SER A 227 11.52 18.56 10.81
CA SER A 227 10.12 18.56 10.34
C SER A 227 9.49 19.96 10.43
N ALA A 228 9.78 20.71 11.49
CA ALA A 228 9.35 22.10 11.62
C ALA A 228 9.95 23.01 10.53
N LEU A 229 11.24 22.87 10.22
CA LEU A 229 11.89 23.60 9.13
C LEU A 229 11.31 23.25 7.76
N ALA A 230 11.04 21.98 7.49
CA ALA A 230 10.42 21.55 6.24
C ALA A 230 8.99 22.08 6.10
N GLY A 231 8.21 22.08 7.19
CA GLY A 231 6.86 22.66 7.21
C GLY A 231 6.87 24.17 7.04
N PHE A 232 7.81 24.87 7.69
CA PHE A 232 8.00 26.31 7.52
C PHE A 232 8.37 26.67 6.08
N ALA A 233 9.32 25.94 5.48
CA ALA A 233 9.68 26.11 4.08
C ALA A 233 8.48 25.92 3.13
N GLN A 234 7.60 24.96 3.43
CA GLN A 234 6.41 24.71 2.63
C GLN A 234 5.42 25.89 2.67
N VAL A 235 5.24 26.50 3.85
CA VAL A 235 4.43 27.70 4.00
C VAL A 235 5.08 28.91 3.32
N GLN A 236 6.40 29.08 3.44
CA GLN A 236 7.16 30.12 2.73
C GLN A 236 7.00 29.99 1.20
N CYS A 237 7.06 28.77 0.66
CA CYS A 237 6.78 28.51 -0.75
C CYS A 237 5.36 28.92 -1.16
N ALA A 238 4.36 28.65 -0.32
CA ALA A 238 2.98 29.04 -0.58
C ALA A 238 2.77 30.57 -0.52
N ARG A 239 3.61 31.29 0.21
CA ARG A 239 3.67 32.77 0.23
C ARG A 239 4.52 33.37 -0.89
N GLY A 240 5.18 32.54 -1.71
CA GLY A 240 6.06 33.01 -2.78
C GLY A 240 7.48 33.40 -2.31
N GLU A 241 7.85 33.11 -1.07
CA GLU A 241 9.15 33.42 -0.48
C GLU A 241 10.21 32.35 -0.82
N TYR A 242 10.40 32.06 -2.10
CA TYR A 242 11.15 30.88 -2.55
C TYR A 242 12.62 30.86 -2.12
N ALA A 243 13.28 32.02 -2.01
CA ALA A 243 14.67 32.09 -1.55
C ALA A 243 14.82 31.70 -0.08
N GLN A 244 13.88 32.13 0.77
CA GLN A 244 13.87 31.78 2.19
C GLN A 244 13.46 30.31 2.39
N ALA A 245 12.50 29.85 1.58
CA ALA A 245 12.09 28.45 1.58
C ALA A 245 13.23 27.50 1.16
N GLU A 246 14.04 27.89 0.17
CA GLU A 246 15.24 27.14 -0.23
C GLU A 246 16.24 27.00 0.93
N GLU A 247 16.48 28.08 1.68
CA GLU A 247 17.36 28.05 2.85
C GLU A 247 16.82 27.11 3.94
N SER A 248 15.52 27.24 4.26
CA SER A 248 14.83 26.41 5.25
C SER A 248 14.84 24.92 4.84
N TYR A 249 14.53 24.59 3.59
CA TYR A 249 14.60 23.21 3.09
C TYR A 249 16.02 22.67 3.08
N SER A 250 17.02 23.48 2.74
CA SER A 250 18.43 23.05 2.77
C SER A 250 18.88 22.72 4.19
N LYS A 251 18.50 23.53 5.19
CA LYS A 251 18.76 23.25 6.61
C LYS A 251 18.02 22.00 7.09
N ALA A 252 16.75 21.84 6.71
CA ALA A 252 15.98 20.64 7.03
C ALA A 252 16.63 19.38 6.45
N LEU A 253 17.07 19.44 5.19
CA LEU A 253 17.68 18.31 4.48
C LEU A 253 19.03 17.89 5.11
N ASP A 254 19.87 18.84 5.50
CA ASP A 254 21.11 18.55 6.23
C ASP A 254 20.84 17.85 7.57
N LEU A 255 19.87 18.35 8.32
CA LEU A 255 19.51 17.78 9.62
C LEU A 255 18.89 16.38 9.47
N ILE A 256 18.02 16.17 8.48
CA ILE A 256 17.47 14.84 8.16
C ILE A 256 18.59 13.86 7.78
N ALA A 257 19.57 14.29 6.98
CA ALA A 257 20.71 13.44 6.65
C ALA A 257 21.51 13.02 7.89
N ARG A 258 21.69 13.93 8.85
CA ARG A 258 22.38 13.65 10.12
C ARG A 258 21.56 12.71 11.04
N CYS A 259 20.25 12.90 11.11
CA CYS A 259 19.38 12.14 12.02
C CYS A 259 18.95 10.77 11.47
N TYR A 260 18.64 10.69 10.18
CA TYR A 260 17.99 9.52 9.56
C TYR A 260 18.78 8.94 8.37
N GLY A 261 19.85 9.60 7.93
CA GLY A 261 20.58 9.22 6.74
C GLY A 261 19.92 9.68 5.44
N LYS A 262 20.71 9.69 4.36
CA LYS A 262 20.29 10.14 3.03
C LYS A 262 19.37 9.17 2.30
N ASP A 263 19.32 7.92 2.75
CA ASP A 263 18.48 6.87 2.17
C ASP A 263 17.05 6.86 2.78
N SER A 264 16.76 7.78 3.70
CA SER A 264 15.44 7.89 4.33
C SER A 264 14.39 8.52 3.39
N GLU A 265 13.13 8.09 3.54
CA GLU A 265 12.01 8.65 2.77
C GLU A 265 11.84 10.16 2.99
N SER A 266 12.00 10.62 4.24
CA SER A 266 11.95 12.05 4.59
C SER A 266 13.04 12.87 3.88
N TYR A 267 14.22 12.29 3.64
CA TYR A 267 15.29 12.95 2.88
C TYR A 267 14.89 13.09 1.41
N ALA A 268 14.36 12.02 0.80
CA ALA A 268 13.91 12.04 -0.59
C ALA A 268 12.79 13.06 -0.84
N ILE A 269 11.78 13.10 0.04
CA ILE A 269 10.66 14.05 -0.06
C ILE A 269 11.16 15.50 0.08
N THR A 270 12.00 15.77 1.07
CA THR A 270 12.52 17.12 1.33
C THR A 270 13.44 17.59 0.20
N ALA A 271 14.26 16.70 -0.37
CA ALA A 271 15.11 17.00 -1.52
C ALA A 271 14.29 17.34 -2.78
N GLU A 272 13.19 16.62 -3.00
CA GLU A 272 12.29 16.91 -4.12
C GLU A 272 11.56 18.25 -3.93
N ASN A 273 11.07 18.55 -2.72
CA ASN A 273 10.46 19.84 -2.41
C ASN A 273 11.46 21.00 -2.59
N LEU A 274 12.72 20.81 -2.18
CA LEU A 274 13.79 21.77 -2.42
C LEU A 274 14.04 22.00 -3.91
N ARG A 275 14.06 20.92 -4.72
CA ARG A 275 14.22 21.02 -6.18
C ARG A 275 13.09 21.83 -6.81
N GLN A 276 11.84 21.53 -6.47
CA GLN A 276 10.68 22.26 -6.96
C GLN A 276 10.71 23.74 -6.55
N THR A 277 11.14 24.02 -5.32
CA THR A 277 11.31 25.39 -4.80
C THR A 277 12.32 26.18 -5.61
N ARG A 278 13.47 25.57 -5.95
CA ARG A 278 14.50 26.18 -6.80
C ARG A 278 13.99 26.49 -8.21
N GLU A 279 13.28 25.54 -8.81
CA GLU A 279 12.68 25.75 -10.13
C GLU A 279 11.66 26.90 -10.14
N LEU A 280 10.87 27.04 -9.06
CA LEU A 280 9.96 28.17 -8.89
C LEU A 280 10.72 29.49 -8.67
N ALA A 281 11.76 29.50 -7.84
CA ALA A 281 12.62 30.66 -7.64
C ALA A 281 13.23 31.15 -8.96
N GLU A 282 13.78 30.24 -9.77
CA GLU A 282 14.34 30.57 -11.09
C GLU A 282 13.30 31.13 -12.06
N LYS A 283 12.08 30.58 -12.06
CA LYS A 283 10.98 31.08 -12.91
C LYS A 283 10.61 32.51 -12.52
N VAL A 284 10.50 32.79 -11.22
CA VAL A 284 10.17 34.13 -10.70
C VAL A 284 11.27 35.12 -11.03
N THR A 285 12.54 34.76 -10.84
CA THR A 285 13.70 35.59 -11.22
C THR A 285 13.69 35.91 -12.71
N LYS A 286 13.47 34.92 -13.59
CA LYS A 286 13.37 35.13 -15.05
C LYS A 286 12.20 36.03 -15.46
N ILE A 287 11.08 35.98 -14.73
CA ILE A 287 9.93 36.88 -14.93
C ILE A 287 10.31 38.31 -14.49
N TYR A 288 10.94 38.45 -13.34
CA TYR A 288 11.39 39.75 -12.81
C TYR A 288 12.41 40.42 -13.72
N GLU A 289 13.37 39.67 -14.27
CA GLU A 289 14.33 40.14 -15.27
C GLU A 289 13.64 40.61 -16.56
N LYS A 290 12.65 39.87 -17.06
CA LYS A 290 11.87 40.27 -18.25
C LYS A 290 11.04 41.53 -18.03
N VAL A 291 10.46 41.71 -16.83
CA VAL A 291 9.71 42.92 -16.47
C VAL A 291 10.64 44.11 -16.27
N SER A 292 11.85 43.89 -15.73
CA SER A 292 12.86 44.93 -15.51
C SER A 292 13.49 45.44 -16.81
N VAL A 293 13.64 44.58 -17.84
CA VAL A 293 14.18 44.97 -19.16
C VAL A 293 13.18 45.82 -19.98
N GLY A 294 11.88 45.80 -19.64
CA GLY A 294 10.84 46.61 -20.30
C GLY A 294 10.75 48.07 -19.85
N LYS A 295 11.49 48.47 -18.80
CA LYS A 295 11.47 49.83 -18.21
C LYS A 295 12.83 50.57 -18.34
N ASN A 296 13.54 50.37 -19.45
CA ASN A 296 14.69 51.23 -19.79
C ASN A 296 14.28 52.37 -20.73
N THR A 297 13.63 53.40 -20.18
CA THR A 297 13.83 54.79 -20.62
C THR A 297 13.95 55.66 -19.38
N GLU A 298 15.18 56.11 -19.19
CA GLU A 298 15.75 57.17 -18.33
C GLU A 298 14.78 57.96 -17.43
N GLU A 299 14.93 57.84 -16.11
CA GLU A 299 15.43 58.92 -15.22
C GLU A 299 15.59 58.38 -13.77
N ASN A 300 16.65 58.85 -13.10
CA ASN A 300 17.02 58.42 -11.75
C ASN A 300 16.22 59.15 -10.65
N ALA A 301 16.04 58.43 -9.54
CA ALA A 301 15.79 58.87 -8.16
C ALA A 301 14.34 59.19 -7.75
N GLU A 302 13.66 58.20 -7.18
CA GLU A 302 13.40 58.07 -5.73
C GLU A 302 12.69 56.73 -5.47
N ILE A 303 13.22 55.96 -4.51
CA ILE A 303 12.68 54.64 -4.14
C ILE A 303 11.43 54.88 -3.29
N ASN A 304 10.25 54.78 -3.90
CA ASN A 304 8.96 54.72 -3.18
C ASN A 304 8.54 53.26 -2.98
N THR A 305 8.45 52.87 -1.71
CA THR A 305 8.09 51.52 -1.23
C THR A 305 6.64 51.12 -1.49
N GLU A 306 5.77 52.05 -1.88
CA GLU A 306 4.36 51.78 -2.20
C GLU A 306 4.17 51.30 -3.65
N GLU A 307 4.96 51.79 -4.60
CA GLU A 307 4.89 51.37 -6.02
C GLU A 307 5.38 49.93 -6.22
N ASN A 308 6.33 49.46 -5.39
CA ASN A 308 6.77 48.05 -5.38
C ASN A 308 5.75 47.08 -4.74
N ALA A 309 4.90 47.58 -3.84
CA ALA A 309 3.81 46.79 -3.25
C ALA A 309 2.63 46.65 -4.24
N GLU A 310 2.31 47.71 -4.98
CA GLU A 310 1.35 47.66 -6.09
C GLU A 310 1.88 46.82 -7.27
N LEU A 311 3.17 46.93 -7.63
CA LEU A 311 3.78 46.05 -8.64
C LEU A 311 3.78 44.59 -8.20
N SER A 312 4.03 44.29 -6.92
CA SER A 312 4.00 42.92 -6.39
C SER A 312 2.57 42.37 -6.31
N ALA A 313 1.57 43.19 -6.03
CA ALA A 313 0.16 42.82 -6.07
C ALA A 313 -0.33 42.61 -7.50
N GLU A 314 0.08 43.45 -8.45
CA GLU A 314 -0.29 43.36 -9.86
C GLU A 314 0.44 42.19 -10.57
N VAL A 315 1.68 41.90 -10.17
CA VAL A 315 2.43 40.70 -10.55
C VAL A 315 1.84 39.46 -9.90
N SER A 316 1.41 39.49 -8.64
CA SER A 316 0.70 38.37 -8.00
C SER A 316 -0.66 38.10 -8.66
N THR A 317 -1.39 39.15 -9.07
CA THR A 317 -2.67 39.03 -9.79
C THR A 317 -2.47 38.50 -11.21
N LYS A 318 -1.46 38.99 -11.94
CA LYS A 318 -1.06 38.46 -13.26
C LYS A 318 -0.44 37.06 -13.18
N ILE A 319 0.21 36.69 -12.08
CA ILE A 319 0.65 35.32 -11.78
C ILE A 319 -0.56 34.44 -11.45
N GLN A 320 -1.60 34.94 -10.79
CA GLN A 320 -2.84 34.19 -10.53
C GLN A 320 -3.69 33.99 -11.80
N GLU A 321 -3.75 35.01 -12.67
CA GLU A 321 -4.40 34.93 -14.00
C GLU A 321 -3.59 34.06 -14.97
N SER A 322 -2.26 34.16 -14.94
CA SER A 322 -1.35 33.27 -15.68
C SER A 322 -1.30 31.87 -15.09
N ALA A 323 -1.54 31.69 -13.79
CA ALA A 323 -1.67 30.38 -13.12
C ALA A 323 -3.01 29.75 -13.47
N ASN A 324 -4.11 30.51 -13.62
CA ASN A 324 -5.38 29.99 -14.14
C ASN A 324 -5.27 29.60 -15.63
N GLN A 325 -4.54 30.36 -16.46
CA GLN A 325 -4.23 29.98 -17.85
C GLN A 325 -3.15 28.87 -17.94
N GLN A 326 -2.26 28.77 -16.95
CA GLN A 326 -1.32 27.67 -16.76
C GLN A 326 -1.96 26.46 -16.06
N THR A 327 -3.16 26.53 -15.49
CA THR A 327 -3.83 25.32 -14.98
C THR A 327 -4.35 24.49 -16.16
N GLU A 328 -4.64 25.15 -17.29
CA GLU A 328 -4.93 24.49 -18.57
C GLU A 328 -3.66 24.07 -19.34
N ASN A 329 -2.53 24.78 -19.18
CA ASN A 329 -1.26 24.50 -19.92
C ASN A 329 -0.13 23.79 -19.13
N GLN A 330 -0.12 23.80 -17.79
CA GLN A 330 0.80 23.03 -16.94
C GLN A 330 0.42 21.56 -16.88
N HIS A 331 -0.86 21.22 -17.10
CA HIS A 331 -1.28 19.83 -17.28
C HIS A 331 -0.56 19.16 -18.47
N ALA A 332 -0.17 19.91 -19.50
CA ALA A 332 0.57 19.40 -20.65
C ALA A 332 2.10 19.31 -20.41
N ALA A 333 2.67 20.16 -19.55
CA ALA A 333 4.12 20.24 -19.33
C ALA A 333 4.63 19.32 -18.20
N THR A 334 3.88 19.13 -17.11
CA THR A 334 4.22 18.10 -16.09
C THR A 334 4.08 16.67 -16.62
N GLN A 335 3.28 16.46 -17.67
CA GLN A 335 3.17 15.17 -18.34
C GLN A 335 4.44 14.77 -19.08
N ASN A 336 5.19 15.70 -19.67
CA ASN A 336 6.38 15.35 -20.46
C ASN A 336 7.58 14.89 -19.61
N GLU A 337 7.73 15.37 -18.38
CA GLU A 337 8.75 14.86 -17.44
C GLU A 337 8.29 13.57 -16.72
N ALA A 338 7.00 13.44 -16.37
CA ALA A 338 6.43 12.20 -15.84
C ALA A 338 6.50 11.03 -16.85
N ASN A 339 6.47 11.34 -18.16
CA ASN A 339 6.55 10.36 -19.24
C ASN A 339 7.91 9.65 -19.34
N HIS A 340 9.01 10.22 -18.82
CA HIS A 340 10.34 9.59 -18.87
C HIS A 340 10.57 8.54 -17.77
N ASN A 341 9.65 8.41 -16.79
CA ASN A 341 9.82 7.51 -15.64
C ASN A 341 8.77 6.38 -15.56
N ILE A 342 7.97 6.19 -16.63
CA ILE A 342 6.98 5.10 -16.71
C ILE A 342 7.70 3.78 -17.00
N LYS A 343 7.78 2.92 -15.98
CA LYS A 343 8.48 1.63 -16.06
C LYS A 343 7.54 0.45 -16.23
N THR A 344 6.26 0.59 -15.86
CA THR A 344 5.27 -0.50 -15.93
C THR A 344 3.97 -0.09 -16.64
N GLY A 345 3.24 -1.06 -17.18
CA GLY A 345 1.93 -0.87 -17.79
C GLY A 345 0.90 -0.32 -16.81
N MET A 346 0.97 -0.69 -15.53
CA MET A 346 0.13 -0.11 -14.48
C MET A 346 0.38 1.39 -14.31
N GLN A 347 1.64 1.82 -14.32
CA GLN A 347 2.00 3.25 -14.26
C GLN A 347 1.54 3.98 -15.53
N LEU A 348 1.70 3.35 -16.70
CA LEU A 348 1.23 3.89 -17.97
C LEU A 348 -0.28 4.13 -17.96
N ALA A 349 -1.06 3.13 -17.54
CA ALA A 349 -2.51 3.21 -17.44
C ALA A 349 -2.96 4.27 -16.44
N GLN A 350 -2.35 4.33 -15.25
CA GLN A 350 -2.68 5.31 -14.23
C GLN A 350 -2.37 6.74 -14.70
N SER A 351 -1.22 6.95 -15.35
CA SER A 351 -0.84 8.25 -15.93
C SER A 351 -1.79 8.64 -17.07
N TYR A 352 -2.09 7.71 -17.99
CA TYR A 352 -3.01 7.95 -19.11
C TYR A 352 -4.43 8.29 -18.63
N TRP A 353 -4.92 7.64 -17.56
CA TRP A 353 -6.18 7.96 -16.88
C TRP A 353 -6.17 9.37 -16.30
N GLN A 354 -5.11 9.75 -15.58
CA GLN A 354 -4.97 11.08 -14.99
C GLN A 354 -4.98 12.18 -16.07
N THR A 355 -4.32 11.91 -17.20
CA THR A 355 -4.18 12.82 -18.33
C THR A 355 -5.47 12.99 -19.12
N TYR A 356 -6.06 11.88 -19.61
CA TYR A 356 -7.18 11.95 -20.56
C TYR A 356 -8.50 11.53 -19.94
N GLY A 357 -8.49 10.55 -19.04
CA GLY A 357 -9.72 9.98 -18.50
C GLY A 357 -10.50 10.93 -17.61
N LYS A 358 -9.82 11.70 -16.76
CA LYS A 358 -10.47 12.74 -15.93
C LYS A 358 -11.16 13.81 -16.79
N ALA A 359 -10.50 14.25 -17.85
CA ALA A 359 -11.05 15.23 -18.79
C ALA A 359 -12.22 14.66 -19.61
N LEU A 360 -12.13 13.39 -20.04
CA LEU A 360 -13.21 12.67 -20.70
C LEU A 360 -14.49 12.68 -19.85
N LEU A 361 -14.39 12.38 -18.55
CA LEU A 361 -15.54 12.38 -17.65
C LEU A 361 -16.04 13.78 -17.25
N ALA A 362 -15.24 14.83 -17.48
CA ALA A 362 -15.64 16.22 -17.27
C ALA A 362 -16.49 16.77 -18.44
N ASN A 363 -16.56 16.05 -19.57
CA ASN A 363 -17.41 16.44 -20.69
C ASN A 363 -18.88 16.61 -20.21
N PRO A 364 -19.58 17.70 -20.58
CA PRO A 364 -20.96 17.95 -20.17
C PRO A 364 -21.92 16.77 -20.40
N LYS A 365 -21.67 15.97 -21.44
CA LYS A 365 -22.46 14.76 -21.76
C LYS A 365 -22.37 13.69 -20.66
N PHE A 366 -21.23 13.58 -19.98
CA PHE A 366 -20.93 12.56 -18.96
C PHE A 366 -20.81 13.11 -17.54
N ALA A 367 -20.79 14.44 -17.36
CA ALA A 367 -20.54 15.09 -16.08
C ALA A 367 -21.48 14.60 -14.96
N LYS A 368 -22.76 14.33 -15.27
CA LYS A 368 -23.72 13.76 -14.30
C LYS A 368 -23.35 12.36 -13.78
N TYR A 369 -22.53 11.62 -14.53
CA TYR A 369 -22.09 10.26 -14.22
C TYR A 369 -20.69 10.19 -13.62
N LYS A 370 -19.93 11.29 -13.59
CA LYS A 370 -18.52 11.29 -13.15
C LYS A 370 -18.31 10.63 -11.78
N ASN A 371 -19.20 10.87 -10.82
CA ASN A 371 -19.14 10.28 -9.47
C ASN A 371 -19.79 8.88 -9.37
N ARG A 372 -20.15 8.28 -10.50
CA ARG A 372 -20.80 6.96 -10.61
C ARG A 372 -19.98 5.97 -11.45
N ILE A 373 -18.88 6.43 -12.03
CA ILE A 373 -18.00 5.64 -12.90
C ILE A 373 -16.73 5.32 -12.13
N ALA A 374 -16.39 4.04 -12.04
CA ALA A 374 -15.10 3.59 -11.54
C ALA A 374 -14.07 3.56 -12.67
N ALA A 375 -12.80 3.78 -12.36
CA ALA A 375 -11.68 3.75 -13.30
C ALA A 375 -10.49 2.99 -12.72
N GLY A 376 -9.77 2.23 -13.56
CA GLY A 376 -8.66 1.40 -13.09
C GLY A 376 -8.04 0.53 -14.19
N LEU A 377 -7.21 -0.41 -13.77
CA LEU A 377 -6.70 -1.49 -14.61
C LEU A 377 -6.77 -2.80 -13.82
N VAL A 378 -7.69 -3.67 -14.22
CA VAL A 378 -7.97 -4.98 -13.61
C VAL A 378 -8.24 -5.98 -14.73
N GLY A 379 -7.93 -7.26 -14.52
CA GLY A 379 -8.28 -8.33 -15.45
C GLY A 379 -7.06 -9.10 -15.95
N HIS A 380 -7.17 -9.63 -17.16
CA HIS A 380 -6.05 -10.33 -17.80
C HIS A 380 -4.95 -9.36 -18.28
N GLY A 381 -3.71 -9.86 -18.34
CA GLY A 381 -2.56 -9.10 -18.84
C GLY A 381 -1.46 -8.95 -17.79
N SER A 382 -0.19 -8.96 -18.22
CA SER A 382 0.96 -8.84 -17.32
C SER A 382 0.95 -7.51 -16.56
N GLU A 383 0.48 -6.43 -17.22
CA GLU A 383 0.33 -5.09 -16.63
C GLU A 383 -0.61 -5.06 -15.41
N SER A 384 -1.71 -5.82 -15.44
CA SER A 384 -2.66 -5.90 -14.32
C SER A 384 -2.08 -6.63 -13.12
N TYR A 385 -1.18 -7.60 -13.34
CA TYR A 385 -0.49 -8.31 -12.26
C TYR A 385 0.80 -7.61 -11.78
N GLY A 386 1.32 -6.68 -12.57
CA GLY A 386 2.64 -6.06 -12.36
C GLY A 386 3.80 -7.03 -12.65
N PHE A 387 3.62 -7.91 -13.64
CA PHE A 387 4.64 -8.83 -14.15
C PHE A 387 5.09 -8.45 -15.57
N ASP A 388 4.81 -7.23 -15.99
CA ASP A 388 5.20 -6.75 -17.30
C ASP A 388 6.68 -6.37 -17.35
N ASP A 389 7.33 -6.83 -18.43
CA ASP A 389 8.71 -6.54 -18.80
C ASP A 389 8.77 -6.15 -20.29
N GLU A 390 9.96 -5.85 -20.81
CA GLU A 390 10.15 -5.45 -22.20
C GLU A 390 9.65 -6.49 -23.22
N ILE A 391 9.69 -7.78 -22.87
CA ILE A 391 9.29 -8.88 -23.75
C ILE A 391 7.77 -8.96 -23.83
N SER A 392 7.08 -8.87 -22.70
CA SER A 392 5.62 -8.98 -22.61
C SER A 392 4.84 -7.80 -23.20
N ARG A 393 5.54 -6.75 -23.68
CA ARG A 393 4.95 -5.56 -24.32
C ARG A 393 4.62 -5.78 -25.80
N ASP A 394 4.88 -6.96 -26.34
CA ASP A 394 4.61 -7.34 -27.73
C ASP A 394 3.11 -7.53 -28.03
N HIS A 395 2.27 -7.74 -27.02
CA HIS A 395 0.81 -7.84 -27.14
C HIS A 395 0.07 -7.34 -25.89
N ASP A 396 -1.19 -6.92 -26.07
CA ASP A 396 -2.11 -6.41 -25.03
C ASP A 396 -1.48 -5.33 -24.13
N PHE A 397 -0.50 -4.56 -24.63
CA PHE A 397 0.20 -3.49 -23.91
C PHE A 397 0.11 -2.17 -24.67
N GLY A 398 -0.08 -1.07 -23.94
CA GLY A 398 -0.12 0.30 -24.46
C GLY A 398 -1.04 1.21 -23.66
N PRO A 399 -1.16 2.49 -24.04
CA PRO A 399 -2.00 3.46 -23.34
C PRO A 399 -3.46 2.98 -23.28
N GLY A 400 -4.06 3.02 -22.09
CA GLY A 400 -5.45 2.62 -21.87
C GLY A 400 -5.76 2.35 -20.39
N PHE A 401 -7.04 2.40 -20.04
CA PHE A 401 -7.59 2.06 -18.72
C PHE A 401 -9.02 1.53 -18.88
N CYS A 402 -9.56 0.95 -17.83
CA CYS A 402 -10.96 0.52 -17.77
C CYS A 402 -11.83 1.61 -17.11
N LEU A 403 -13.04 1.76 -17.60
CA LEU A 403 -14.14 2.49 -16.97
C LEU A 403 -15.26 1.49 -16.70
N TRP A 404 -15.71 1.40 -15.46
CA TRP A 404 -16.77 0.47 -15.05
C TRP A 404 -17.99 1.23 -14.57
N LEU A 405 -19.16 0.82 -15.07
CA LEU A 405 -20.45 1.44 -14.82
C LEU A 405 -21.42 0.40 -14.27
N THR A 406 -22.37 0.84 -13.44
CA THR A 406 -23.52 0.00 -13.11
C THR A 406 -24.28 -0.39 -14.38
N ASP A 407 -24.96 -1.54 -14.42
CA ASP A 407 -25.71 -1.99 -15.60
C ASP A 407 -26.67 -0.92 -16.13
N LYS A 408 -27.31 -0.18 -15.21
CA LYS A 408 -28.20 0.93 -15.53
C LYS A 408 -27.48 2.08 -16.22
N ASP A 409 -26.36 2.54 -15.66
CA ASP A 409 -25.61 3.66 -16.22
C ASP A 409 -24.94 3.26 -17.53
N TYR A 410 -24.46 2.01 -17.64
CA TYR A 410 -23.91 1.45 -18.88
C TYR A 410 -24.96 1.39 -19.99
N ALA A 411 -26.18 0.96 -19.68
CA ALA A 411 -27.28 0.95 -20.65
C ALA A 411 -27.63 2.36 -21.15
N GLU A 412 -27.44 3.40 -20.34
CA GLU A 412 -27.77 4.78 -20.73
C GLU A 412 -26.64 5.47 -21.51
N ILE A 413 -25.38 5.31 -21.10
CA ILE A 413 -24.25 6.07 -21.67
C ILE A 413 -23.07 5.22 -22.15
N GLY A 414 -23.11 3.90 -21.99
CA GLY A 414 -21.97 3.02 -22.27
C GLY A 414 -21.43 3.15 -23.69
N ALA A 415 -22.31 3.09 -24.70
CA ALA A 415 -21.91 3.20 -26.11
C ALA A 415 -21.34 4.59 -26.48
N ASP A 416 -21.95 5.65 -25.94
CA ASP A 416 -21.50 7.03 -26.15
C ASP A 416 -20.15 7.29 -25.48
N LEU A 417 -19.99 6.81 -24.25
CA LEU A 417 -18.74 6.91 -23.50
C LEU A 417 -17.65 6.07 -24.14
N GLN A 418 -17.97 4.90 -24.68
CA GLN A 418 -17.05 4.06 -25.42
C GLN A 418 -16.56 4.75 -26.70
N THR A 419 -17.47 5.36 -27.46
CA THR A 419 -17.12 6.16 -28.65
C THR A 419 -16.16 7.30 -28.29
N ALA A 420 -16.43 8.00 -27.19
CA ALA A 420 -15.57 9.08 -26.71
C ALA A 420 -14.22 8.55 -26.17
N TYR A 421 -14.21 7.37 -25.54
CA TYR A 421 -13.00 6.69 -25.10
C TYR A 421 -12.11 6.27 -26.28
N ASP A 422 -12.70 5.73 -27.35
CA ASP A 422 -11.97 5.28 -28.55
C ASP A 422 -11.37 6.44 -29.37
N ALA A 423 -11.88 7.65 -29.16
CA ALA A 423 -11.34 8.89 -29.72
C ALA A 423 -10.11 9.42 -28.97
N LEU A 424 -9.76 8.85 -27.82
CA LEU A 424 -8.57 9.28 -27.06
C LEU A 424 -7.26 8.99 -27.82
N PRO A 425 -6.16 9.73 -27.53
CA PRO A 425 -4.90 9.56 -28.24
C PRO A 425 -4.31 8.16 -28.13
N ARG A 426 -4.18 7.47 -29.27
CA ARG A 426 -3.62 6.12 -29.31
C ARG A 426 -2.13 6.04 -28.96
N LYS A 427 -1.41 7.16 -28.92
CA LYS A 427 0.01 7.21 -28.53
C LYS A 427 0.15 8.12 -27.32
N TYR A 428 0.95 7.70 -26.35
CA TYR A 428 1.18 8.47 -25.13
C TYR A 428 2.51 8.08 -24.49
N ALA A 429 3.23 9.06 -23.94
CA ALA A 429 4.47 8.86 -23.18
C ALA A 429 5.56 8.05 -23.92
N GLY A 430 5.66 8.20 -25.25
CA GLY A 430 6.59 7.42 -26.07
C GLY A 430 6.12 5.99 -26.42
N PHE A 431 5.00 5.54 -25.85
CA PHE A 431 4.38 4.25 -26.17
C PHE A 431 3.41 4.38 -27.34
N GLY A 432 3.47 3.40 -28.24
CA GLY A 432 2.59 3.29 -29.41
C GLY A 432 1.16 2.86 -29.06
N SER A 433 0.34 2.68 -30.10
CA SER A 433 -1.01 2.11 -29.95
C SER A 433 -0.98 0.76 -29.27
N ARG A 434 -1.98 0.50 -28.43
CA ARG A 434 -2.15 -0.81 -27.79
C ARG A 434 -2.23 -1.91 -28.85
N ASN A 435 -1.32 -2.87 -28.78
CA ASN A 435 -1.24 -3.99 -29.71
C ASN A 435 -2.12 -5.15 -29.25
N GLU A 436 -3.41 -5.08 -29.52
CA GLU A 436 -4.35 -6.13 -29.08
C GLU A 436 -4.17 -7.43 -29.86
N THR A 437 -4.19 -8.56 -29.15
CA THR A 437 -4.19 -9.90 -29.78
C THR A 437 -5.43 -10.10 -30.66
N PRO A 438 -5.38 -10.98 -31.69
CA PRO A 438 -6.56 -11.33 -32.47
C PRO A 438 -7.74 -11.80 -31.60
N ARG A 439 -7.45 -12.47 -30.49
CA ARG A 439 -8.47 -12.87 -29.50
C ARG A 439 -9.11 -11.67 -28.81
N ALA A 440 -8.31 -10.70 -28.35
CA ALA A 440 -8.82 -9.45 -27.79
C ALA A 440 -9.67 -8.65 -28.80
N LYS A 441 -9.34 -8.75 -30.10
CA LYS A 441 -10.11 -8.11 -31.20
C LYS A 441 -11.34 -8.91 -31.65
N SER A 442 -11.44 -10.18 -31.29
CA SER A 442 -12.45 -11.09 -31.87
C SER A 442 -13.84 -10.98 -31.23
N CYS A 443 -13.93 -10.46 -30.01
CA CYS A 443 -15.21 -10.21 -29.35
C CYS A 443 -15.09 -9.09 -28.30
N GLU A 444 -16.18 -8.33 -28.12
CA GLU A 444 -16.28 -7.24 -27.13
C GLU A 444 -15.93 -7.74 -25.70
N SER A 445 -16.29 -8.98 -25.38
CA SER A 445 -15.98 -9.64 -24.10
C SER A 445 -14.50 -9.99 -23.88
N SER A 446 -13.64 -9.92 -24.92
CA SER A 446 -12.20 -10.12 -24.79
C SER A 446 -11.41 -8.82 -24.70
N LYS A 447 -12.10 -7.67 -24.70
CA LYS A 447 -11.51 -6.35 -24.59
C LYS A 447 -10.81 -6.18 -23.24
N ARG A 448 -9.60 -5.59 -23.27
CA ARG A 448 -8.73 -5.44 -22.09
C ARG A 448 -8.89 -4.10 -21.36
N VAL A 449 -9.26 -3.05 -22.09
CA VAL A 449 -9.40 -1.67 -21.64
C VAL A 449 -10.58 -1.01 -22.36
N GLY A 450 -11.17 0.03 -21.80
CA GLY A 450 -12.37 0.65 -22.36
C GLY A 450 -13.50 0.73 -21.35
N VAL A 451 -14.73 0.77 -21.84
CA VAL A 451 -15.94 1.01 -21.05
C VAL A 451 -16.72 -0.28 -20.89
N PHE A 452 -17.02 -0.63 -19.65
CA PHE A 452 -17.63 -1.91 -19.30
C PHE A 452 -18.81 -1.73 -18.35
N SER A 453 -19.80 -2.60 -18.46
CA SER A 453 -20.70 -2.87 -17.35
C SER A 453 -19.96 -3.65 -16.26
N ILE A 454 -20.22 -3.35 -14.99
CA ILE A 454 -19.60 -4.06 -13.85
C ILE A 454 -19.95 -5.55 -13.90
N SER A 455 -21.22 -5.89 -14.09
CA SER A 455 -21.67 -7.29 -14.12
C SER A 455 -21.03 -8.07 -15.26
N GLU A 456 -21.13 -7.55 -16.48
CA GLU A 456 -20.59 -8.17 -17.69
C GLU A 456 -19.06 -8.33 -17.62
N PHE A 457 -18.36 -7.35 -17.03
CA PHE A 457 -16.92 -7.44 -16.82
C PHE A 457 -16.54 -8.66 -15.97
N PHE A 458 -17.19 -8.85 -14.82
CA PHE A 458 -16.93 -10.00 -13.97
C PHE A 458 -17.44 -11.31 -14.57
N GLU A 459 -18.55 -11.29 -15.29
CA GLU A 459 -19.10 -12.45 -15.98
C GLU A 459 -18.14 -12.94 -17.07
N ASN A 460 -17.56 -12.03 -17.85
CA ASN A 460 -16.57 -12.37 -18.87
C ASN A 460 -15.28 -12.96 -18.28
N LEU A 461 -14.88 -12.54 -17.07
CA LEU A 461 -13.70 -13.07 -16.39
C LEU A 461 -13.98 -14.40 -15.69
N THR A 462 -15.09 -14.51 -14.97
CA THR A 462 -15.34 -15.57 -13.99
C THR A 462 -16.45 -16.53 -14.39
N GLY A 463 -17.29 -16.16 -15.37
CA GLY A 463 -18.56 -16.81 -15.68
C GLY A 463 -19.71 -16.35 -14.78
N PHE A 464 -19.48 -15.42 -13.84
CA PHE A 464 -20.49 -14.91 -12.92
C PHE A 464 -20.49 -13.38 -12.86
N PRO A 465 -21.66 -12.72 -12.91
CA PRO A 465 -21.74 -11.26 -12.82
C PRO A 465 -21.38 -10.72 -11.42
N THR A 466 -21.56 -11.54 -10.39
CA THR A 466 -21.23 -11.23 -8.99
C THR A 466 -20.66 -12.48 -8.32
N ALA A 467 -19.86 -12.30 -7.27
CA ALA A 467 -19.37 -13.42 -6.49
C ALA A 467 -20.55 -14.29 -5.97
N PRO A 468 -20.46 -15.63 -6.04
CA PRO A 468 -21.52 -16.48 -5.52
C PRO A 468 -21.77 -16.25 -4.02
N SER A 469 -22.97 -16.59 -3.56
CA SER A 469 -23.30 -16.44 -2.13
C SER A 469 -22.42 -17.33 -1.25
N GLN A 470 -22.20 -16.93 -0.01
CA GLN A 470 -21.48 -17.74 0.98
C GLN A 470 -22.15 -19.10 1.23
N ASN A 471 -23.47 -19.19 1.00
CA ASN A 471 -24.26 -20.41 1.16
C ASN A 471 -24.28 -21.32 -0.08
N GLU A 472 -23.56 -20.96 -1.15
CA GLU A 472 -23.53 -21.69 -2.41
C GLU A 472 -22.11 -22.22 -2.71
N PRO A 473 -21.56 -23.11 -1.86
CA PRO A 473 -20.17 -23.55 -1.99
C PRO A 473 -19.90 -24.29 -3.31
N HIS A 474 -20.92 -24.91 -3.90
CA HIS A 474 -20.79 -25.59 -5.20
C HIS A 474 -20.49 -24.62 -6.35
N LEU A 475 -21.01 -23.39 -6.31
CA LEU A 475 -20.70 -22.37 -7.31
C LEU A 475 -19.28 -21.84 -7.11
N TRP A 476 -18.87 -21.60 -5.86
CA TRP A 476 -17.48 -21.22 -5.56
C TRP A 476 -16.47 -22.28 -6.01
N LEU A 477 -16.78 -23.57 -5.85
CA LEU A 477 -15.93 -24.66 -6.33
C LEU A 477 -15.88 -24.78 -7.86
N SER A 478 -16.84 -24.20 -8.58
CA SER A 478 -16.84 -24.16 -10.05
C SER A 478 -15.93 -23.05 -10.61
N LEU A 479 -15.60 -22.05 -9.79
CA LEU A 479 -14.71 -20.97 -10.17
C LEU A 479 -13.26 -21.46 -10.24
N SER A 480 -12.56 -21.07 -11.30
CA SER A 480 -11.12 -21.32 -11.41
C SER A 480 -10.33 -20.29 -10.61
N GLU A 481 -9.27 -20.73 -9.91
CA GLU A 481 -8.30 -19.82 -9.30
C GLU A 481 -7.70 -18.84 -10.33
N LEU A 482 -7.58 -19.27 -11.59
CA LEU A 482 -7.04 -18.45 -12.68
C LEU A 482 -7.94 -17.27 -13.02
N THR A 483 -9.26 -17.51 -13.05
CA THR A 483 -10.26 -16.48 -13.35
C THR A 483 -10.47 -15.58 -12.15
N LEU A 484 -10.45 -16.13 -10.93
CA LEU A 484 -10.45 -15.38 -9.69
C LEU A 484 -9.21 -14.48 -9.56
N ALA A 485 -8.04 -14.97 -9.94
CA ALA A 485 -6.81 -14.17 -9.97
C ALA A 485 -6.95 -12.98 -10.93
N ALA A 486 -7.56 -13.18 -12.11
CA ALA A 486 -7.78 -12.11 -13.07
C ALA A 486 -8.83 -11.09 -12.57
N ALA A 487 -9.91 -11.57 -11.95
CA ALA A 487 -10.97 -10.71 -11.42
C ALA A 487 -10.54 -9.85 -10.22
N THR A 488 -9.51 -10.27 -9.48
CA THR A 488 -9.16 -9.68 -8.18
C THR A 488 -7.78 -9.03 -8.13
N ASN A 489 -7.04 -9.04 -9.25
CA ASN A 489 -5.76 -8.34 -9.39
C ASN A 489 -5.95 -6.85 -9.69
N GLY A 490 -4.86 -6.20 -10.12
CA GLY A 490 -4.92 -4.85 -10.65
C GLY A 490 -5.06 -3.77 -9.60
N LYS A 491 -5.36 -2.56 -10.07
CA LYS A 491 -5.53 -1.38 -9.24
C LYS A 491 -6.73 -0.56 -9.70
N ILE A 492 -7.53 -0.15 -8.73
CA ILE A 492 -8.63 0.80 -8.92
C ILE A 492 -8.05 2.20 -8.68
N PHE A 493 -8.17 3.09 -9.65
CA PHE A 493 -7.63 4.45 -9.58
C PHE A 493 -8.64 5.44 -8.98
N ALA A 494 -9.93 5.21 -9.23
CA ALA A 494 -11.03 5.97 -8.66
C ALA A 494 -12.29 5.09 -8.68
N ASP A 495 -13.07 5.11 -7.60
CA ASP A 495 -14.40 4.48 -7.57
C ASP A 495 -15.30 5.24 -6.58
N PRO A 496 -15.82 6.41 -6.98
CA PRO A 496 -16.55 7.28 -6.05
C PRO A 496 -17.86 6.68 -5.56
N LEU A 497 -18.44 5.73 -6.31
CA LEU A 497 -19.68 5.04 -5.92
C LEU A 497 -19.40 3.80 -5.07
N GLY A 498 -18.22 3.19 -5.21
CA GLY A 498 -17.79 2.01 -4.46
C GLY A 498 -18.32 0.68 -4.98
N GLU A 499 -19.17 0.67 -6.01
CA GLU A 499 -19.82 -0.57 -6.51
C GLU A 499 -18.81 -1.50 -7.20
N PHE A 500 -17.86 -0.98 -7.97
CA PHE A 500 -16.84 -1.82 -8.59
C PHE A 500 -15.91 -2.40 -7.52
N SER A 501 -15.47 -1.59 -6.56
CA SER A 501 -14.61 -2.01 -5.45
C SER A 501 -15.28 -3.07 -4.59
N LYS A 502 -16.57 -2.92 -4.33
CA LYS A 502 -17.40 -3.93 -3.64
C LYS A 502 -17.46 -5.23 -4.42
N ALA A 503 -17.74 -5.20 -5.72
CA ALA A 503 -17.76 -6.38 -6.56
C ALA A 503 -16.38 -7.06 -6.65
N HIS A 504 -15.31 -6.29 -6.88
CA HIS A 504 -13.91 -6.74 -6.90
C HIS A 504 -13.51 -7.43 -5.61
N GLN A 505 -13.83 -6.82 -4.47
CA GLN A 505 -13.53 -7.38 -3.15
C GLN A 505 -14.36 -8.63 -2.85
N SER A 506 -15.61 -8.71 -3.33
CA SER A 506 -16.48 -9.86 -3.09
C SER A 506 -15.90 -11.17 -3.62
N PHE A 507 -15.23 -11.16 -4.77
CA PHE A 507 -14.55 -12.33 -5.34
C PHE A 507 -13.29 -12.76 -4.56
N LYS A 508 -12.75 -11.91 -3.67
CA LYS A 508 -11.66 -12.30 -2.76
C LYS A 508 -12.18 -13.02 -1.51
N LEU A 509 -13.44 -12.81 -1.15
CA LEU A 509 -14.07 -13.34 0.06
C LEU A 509 -14.61 -14.76 -0.17
N MET A 510 -13.76 -15.67 -0.66
CA MET A 510 -14.12 -17.08 -0.77
C MET A 510 -14.48 -17.65 0.62
N PRO A 511 -15.59 -18.40 0.77
CA PRO A 511 -15.98 -18.99 2.04
C PRO A 511 -14.88 -19.90 2.59
N ASP A 512 -14.69 -19.87 3.92
CA ASP A 512 -13.58 -20.59 4.53
C ASP A 512 -13.69 -22.11 4.35
N ASP A 513 -14.90 -22.65 4.46
CA ASP A 513 -15.17 -24.07 4.18
C ASP A 513 -14.79 -24.48 2.74
N VAL A 514 -14.99 -23.59 1.76
CA VAL A 514 -14.56 -23.82 0.37
C VAL A 514 -13.03 -23.81 0.29
N ARG A 515 -12.39 -22.83 0.93
CA ARG A 515 -10.92 -22.73 0.99
C ARG A 515 -10.31 -23.99 1.63
N ILE A 516 -10.85 -24.45 2.75
CA ILE A 516 -10.41 -25.66 3.47
C ILE A 516 -10.62 -26.91 2.60
N SER A 517 -11.76 -27.01 1.90
CA SER A 517 -11.99 -28.09 0.92
C SER A 517 -10.94 -28.10 -0.19
N LEU A 518 -10.60 -26.93 -0.74
CA LEU A 518 -9.55 -26.79 -1.75
C LEU A 518 -8.17 -27.16 -1.19
N ILE A 519 -7.84 -26.75 0.05
CA ILE A 519 -6.61 -27.16 0.74
C ILE A 519 -6.53 -28.68 0.82
N SER A 520 -7.57 -29.37 1.33
CA SER A 520 -7.60 -30.85 1.38
C SER A 520 -7.37 -31.48 0.00
N ARG A 521 -8.03 -30.97 -1.05
CA ARG A 521 -7.83 -31.47 -2.42
C ARG A 521 -6.38 -31.29 -2.89
N ARG A 522 -5.75 -30.15 -2.61
CA ARG A 522 -4.34 -29.93 -2.96
C ARG A 522 -3.41 -30.85 -2.20
N LEU A 523 -3.65 -31.11 -0.91
CA LEU A 523 -2.87 -32.09 -0.14
C LEU A 523 -2.90 -33.48 -0.79
N GLY A 524 -4.07 -33.93 -1.24
CA GLY A 524 -4.19 -35.21 -1.96
C GLY A 524 -3.51 -35.22 -3.32
N MET A 525 -3.58 -34.11 -4.06
CA MET A 525 -2.87 -33.97 -5.35
C MET A 525 -1.34 -33.99 -5.15
N ILE A 526 -0.84 -33.30 -4.12
CA ILE A 526 0.59 -33.23 -3.80
C ILE A 526 1.11 -34.60 -3.35
N SER A 527 0.39 -35.29 -2.45
CA SER A 527 0.76 -36.63 -1.99
C SER A 527 0.78 -37.65 -3.14
N GLN A 528 -0.25 -37.64 -3.99
CA GLN A 528 -0.32 -38.55 -5.13
C GLN A 528 0.75 -38.26 -6.16
N ALA A 529 0.95 -37.01 -6.57
CA ALA A 529 1.90 -36.66 -7.62
C ALA A 529 3.36 -36.81 -7.16
N GLY A 530 3.70 -36.22 -6.01
CA GLY A 530 5.07 -36.17 -5.49
C GLY A 530 5.48 -37.42 -4.72
N GLN A 531 4.79 -37.73 -3.62
CA GLN A 531 5.21 -38.80 -2.69
C GLN A 531 4.89 -40.20 -3.25
N TYR A 532 3.83 -40.35 -4.04
CA TYR A 532 3.38 -41.65 -4.54
C TYR A 532 3.79 -41.94 -6.00
N ASN A 533 3.41 -41.09 -6.96
CA ASN A 533 3.54 -41.39 -8.38
C ASN A 533 4.95 -41.17 -8.91
N PHE A 534 5.61 -40.05 -8.59
CA PHE A 534 6.97 -39.78 -9.06
C PHE A 534 7.95 -40.95 -8.84
N PRO A 535 8.15 -41.48 -7.61
CA PRO A 535 9.07 -42.60 -7.39
C PRO A 535 8.65 -43.88 -8.15
N ARG A 536 7.35 -44.11 -8.34
CA ARG A 536 6.83 -45.25 -9.12
C ARG A 536 7.09 -45.12 -10.61
N MET A 537 6.96 -43.91 -11.17
CA MET A 537 7.25 -43.67 -12.59
C MET A 537 8.74 -43.80 -12.87
N ILE A 538 9.59 -43.30 -11.96
CA ILE A 538 11.03 -43.52 -12.01
C ILE A 538 11.38 -45.02 -11.95
N ALA A 539 10.79 -45.77 -11.02
CA ALA A 539 11.02 -47.22 -10.92
C ALA A 539 10.55 -47.99 -12.17
N ARG A 540 9.51 -47.49 -12.86
CA ARG A 540 9.01 -48.02 -14.14
C ARG A 540 9.81 -47.56 -15.36
N LYS A 541 10.81 -46.68 -15.16
CA LYS A 541 11.59 -46.04 -16.24
C LYS A 541 10.73 -45.23 -17.22
N ASP A 542 9.58 -44.71 -16.75
CA ASP A 542 8.73 -43.81 -17.54
C ASP A 542 9.07 -42.35 -17.23
N ALA A 543 10.06 -41.83 -17.96
CA ALA A 543 10.56 -40.47 -17.81
C ALA A 543 9.48 -39.40 -18.05
N SER A 544 8.61 -39.62 -19.04
CA SER A 544 7.58 -38.67 -19.41
C SER A 544 6.49 -38.58 -18.34
N ALA A 545 6.02 -39.72 -17.83
CA ALA A 545 5.06 -39.75 -16.73
C ALA A 545 5.66 -39.20 -15.42
N ALA A 546 6.96 -39.45 -15.17
CA ALA A 546 7.66 -38.85 -14.03
C ALA A 546 7.69 -37.32 -14.13
N TRP A 547 7.97 -36.76 -15.32
CA TRP A 547 7.93 -35.32 -15.54
C TRP A 547 6.55 -34.71 -15.33
N LEU A 548 5.51 -35.37 -15.85
CA LEU A 548 4.13 -34.94 -15.65
C LEU A 548 3.76 -34.94 -14.18
N SER A 549 4.22 -35.94 -13.42
CA SER A 549 4.03 -36.02 -11.97
C SER A 549 4.70 -34.85 -11.25
N ILE A 550 5.93 -34.48 -11.63
CA ILE A 550 6.60 -33.29 -11.09
C ILE A 550 5.80 -32.02 -11.40
N ASN A 551 5.35 -31.84 -12.63
CA ASN A 551 4.58 -30.67 -13.02
C ASN A 551 3.28 -30.54 -12.22
N GLU A 552 2.58 -31.66 -12.00
CA GLU A 552 1.37 -31.67 -11.18
C GLU A 552 1.67 -31.36 -9.70
N PHE A 553 2.73 -31.94 -9.14
CA PHE A 553 3.21 -31.61 -7.79
C PHE A 553 3.49 -30.11 -7.64
N VAL A 554 4.21 -29.50 -8.60
CA VAL A 554 4.55 -28.06 -8.57
C VAL A 554 3.29 -27.20 -8.62
N ARG A 555 2.35 -27.50 -9.53
CA ARG A 555 1.10 -26.74 -9.67
C ARG A 555 0.22 -26.84 -8.43
N ALA A 556 0.07 -28.05 -7.88
CA ALA A 556 -0.74 -28.28 -6.69
C ALA A 556 -0.13 -27.60 -5.45
N THR A 557 1.20 -27.69 -5.29
CA THR A 557 1.93 -27.01 -4.21
C THR A 557 1.81 -25.49 -4.32
N ALA A 558 1.98 -24.93 -5.52
CA ALA A 558 1.83 -23.50 -5.76
C ALA A 558 0.43 -23.00 -5.35
N SER A 559 -0.62 -23.73 -5.73
CA SER A 559 -2.00 -23.38 -5.37
C SER A 559 -2.23 -23.47 -3.85
N LEU A 560 -1.71 -24.53 -3.21
CA LEU A 560 -1.78 -24.69 -1.76
C LEU A 560 -1.15 -23.49 -1.02
N VAL A 561 0.02 -23.01 -1.46
CA VAL A 561 0.69 -21.86 -0.85
C VAL A 561 -0.22 -20.62 -0.86
N PHE A 562 -0.93 -20.34 -1.96
CA PHE A 562 -1.86 -19.21 -2.03
C PHE A 562 -3.08 -19.41 -1.11
N LEU A 563 -3.63 -20.62 -1.03
CA LEU A 563 -4.77 -20.94 -0.16
C LEU A 563 -4.42 -20.82 1.34
N LEU A 564 -3.21 -21.23 1.74
CA LEU A 564 -2.71 -21.12 3.12
C LEU A 564 -2.35 -19.67 3.50
N ASN A 565 -2.00 -18.84 2.52
CA ASN A 565 -1.76 -17.40 2.71
C ASN A 565 -3.06 -16.55 2.68
N ASN A 566 -4.22 -17.20 2.63
CA ASN A 566 -5.56 -16.61 2.51
C ASN A 566 -5.75 -15.74 1.24
N PRO A 567 -6.67 -16.11 0.33
CA PRO A 567 -6.89 -15.36 -0.90
C PRO A 567 -7.27 -13.88 -0.74
N VAL A 568 -7.82 -13.49 0.42
CA VAL A 568 -8.09 -12.08 0.73
C VAL A 568 -6.81 -11.25 0.72
N THR A 569 -5.71 -11.80 1.28
CA THR A 569 -4.42 -11.14 1.42
C THR A 569 -3.44 -11.49 0.30
N ALA A 570 -3.42 -12.77 -0.12
CA ALA A 570 -2.49 -13.27 -1.12
C ALA A 570 -2.98 -13.05 -2.56
N GLY A 571 -4.29 -12.97 -2.77
CA GLY A 571 -4.92 -13.20 -4.06
C GLY A 571 -4.98 -14.69 -4.40
N TYR A 572 -5.26 -14.99 -5.66
CA TYR A 572 -5.32 -16.36 -6.17
C TYR A 572 -4.12 -16.66 -7.08
N LEU A 573 -3.78 -17.94 -7.23
CA LEU A 573 -2.68 -18.36 -8.10
C LEU A 573 -3.00 -18.03 -9.57
N PRO A 574 -2.15 -17.25 -10.26
CA PRO A 574 -2.41 -16.84 -11.64
C PRO A 574 -2.03 -17.95 -12.66
N TYR A 575 -2.22 -17.62 -13.93
CA TYR A 575 -1.91 -18.49 -15.08
C TYR A 575 -0.47 -19.02 -15.04
N TYR A 576 -0.25 -20.25 -15.54
CA TYR A 576 0.98 -21.01 -15.32
C TYR A 576 2.27 -20.23 -15.62
N LYS A 577 2.26 -19.40 -16.68
CA LYS A 577 3.42 -18.60 -17.08
C LYS A 577 3.86 -17.56 -16.03
N TRP A 578 2.95 -17.16 -15.13
CA TRP A 578 3.21 -16.19 -14.06
C TRP A 578 3.28 -16.82 -12.67
N GLN A 579 3.06 -18.13 -12.52
CA GLN A 579 3.00 -18.79 -11.22
C GLN A 579 4.26 -18.55 -10.38
N PHE A 580 5.44 -18.74 -10.95
CA PHE A 580 6.70 -18.51 -10.23
C PHE A 580 6.97 -17.02 -9.97
N ALA A 581 6.55 -16.11 -10.84
CA ALA A 581 6.63 -14.67 -10.55
C ALA A 581 5.75 -14.30 -9.35
N ALA A 582 4.55 -14.86 -9.30
CA ALA A 582 3.61 -14.67 -8.20
C ALA A 582 4.08 -15.33 -6.90
N LEU A 583 4.62 -16.54 -6.97
CA LEU A 583 5.22 -17.23 -5.82
C LEU A 583 6.41 -16.45 -5.26
N ARG A 584 7.36 -16.01 -6.10
CA ARG A 584 8.48 -15.17 -5.64
C ARG A 584 7.99 -13.87 -4.98
N LYS A 585 7.02 -13.18 -5.60
CA LYS A 585 6.41 -11.98 -5.04
C LYS A 585 5.71 -12.25 -3.69
N LEU A 586 5.09 -13.41 -3.52
CA LEU A 586 4.45 -13.83 -2.28
C LEU A 586 5.49 -14.23 -1.22
N SER A 587 6.48 -15.04 -1.57
CA SER A 587 7.59 -15.47 -0.69
C SER A 587 8.37 -14.30 -0.10
N ASN A 588 8.55 -13.22 -0.87
CA ASN A 588 9.24 -12.01 -0.39
C ASN A 588 8.41 -11.17 0.60
N ARG A 589 7.14 -11.52 0.85
CA ARG A 589 6.34 -10.84 1.87
C ARG A 589 6.75 -11.36 3.25
N MET A 590 6.96 -10.44 4.17
CA MET A 590 7.44 -10.76 5.51
C MET A 590 6.52 -11.68 6.33
N ALA A 591 5.21 -11.69 6.06
CA ALA A 591 4.24 -12.60 6.70
C ALA A 591 3.80 -13.77 5.79
N SER A 592 4.59 -14.09 4.77
CA SER A 592 4.28 -15.18 3.86
C SER A 592 4.35 -16.53 4.58
N ARG A 593 3.35 -17.38 4.32
CA ARG A 593 3.36 -18.79 4.72
C ARG A 593 4.12 -19.58 3.68
N LEU A 594 4.97 -20.49 4.14
CA LEU A 594 5.82 -21.33 3.29
C LEU A 594 6.75 -20.52 2.35
N PRO A 595 7.49 -19.50 2.85
CA PRO A 595 8.29 -18.60 1.99
C PRO A 595 9.36 -19.36 1.18
N GLU A 596 9.95 -20.40 1.76
CA GLU A 596 11.00 -21.22 1.15
C GLU A 596 10.49 -22.20 0.08
N VAL A 597 9.18 -22.45 -0.02
CA VAL A 597 8.66 -23.44 -0.96
C VAL A 597 8.92 -23.00 -2.41
N CYS A 598 8.93 -21.70 -2.72
CA CYS A 598 9.21 -21.23 -4.07
C CYS A 598 10.61 -21.66 -4.56
N SER A 599 11.66 -21.45 -3.75
CA SER A 599 13.04 -21.80 -4.11
C SER A 599 13.24 -23.33 -4.23
N LYS A 600 12.54 -24.09 -3.38
CA LYS A 600 12.49 -25.55 -3.44
C LYS A 600 11.83 -26.06 -4.72
N LEU A 601 10.68 -25.49 -5.12
CA LEU A 601 10.01 -25.83 -6.37
C LEU A 601 10.87 -25.49 -7.59
N GLU A 602 11.55 -24.35 -7.61
CA GLU A 602 12.51 -24.01 -8.69
C GLU A 602 13.66 -25.02 -8.77
N SER A 603 14.12 -25.52 -7.63
CA SER A 603 15.17 -26.55 -7.55
C SER A 603 14.68 -27.90 -8.10
N VAL A 604 13.44 -28.31 -7.77
CA VAL A 604 12.80 -29.49 -8.39
C VAL A 604 12.73 -29.34 -9.91
N MET A 605 12.28 -28.18 -10.41
CA MET A 605 12.17 -27.92 -11.85
C MET A 605 13.55 -27.98 -12.55
N ARG A 606 14.60 -27.41 -11.94
CA ARG A 606 15.98 -27.49 -12.46
C ARG A 606 16.48 -28.93 -12.59
N LEU A 607 16.19 -29.75 -11.59
CA LEU A 607 16.65 -31.14 -11.52
C LEU A 607 15.81 -32.10 -12.37
N SER A 608 14.60 -31.70 -12.75
CA SER A 608 13.63 -32.56 -13.44
C SER A 608 14.22 -33.21 -14.70
N SER A 609 14.96 -32.42 -15.51
CA SER A 609 15.62 -32.87 -16.77
C SER A 609 16.45 -34.12 -16.54
N THR A 610 17.42 -33.98 -15.65
CA THR A 610 18.37 -35.03 -15.31
C THR A 610 17.69 -36.18 -14.56
N ALA A 611 16.74 -35.88 -13.67
CA ALA A 611 16.05 -36.89 -12.88
C ALA A 611 15.18 -37.82 -13.74
N CYS A 612 14.54 -37.29 -14.77
CA CYS A 612 13.64 -38.07 -15.63
C CYS A 612 14.36 -38.66 -16.85
N PHE A 613 15.24 -37.90 -17.53
CA PHE A 613 15.77 -38.26 -18.85
C PHE A 613 17.30 -38.51 -18.93
N GLY A 614 18.08 -38.36 -17.85
CA GLY A 614 19.56 -38.46 -17.94
C GLY A 614 20.10 -39.88 -18.23
N GLY A 615 20.90 -40.07 -19.31
CA GLY A 615 21.50 -41.35 -19.76
C GLY A 615 23.02 -41.54 -19.50
N ASP A 616 23.57 -42.75 -19.70
CA ASP A 616 24.87 -43.25 -19.20
C ASP A 616 26.16 -42.89 -19.96
N GLY A 617 26.06 -42.13 -21.05
CA GLY A 617 27.23 -41.68 -21.82
C GLY A 617 27.85 -42.75 -22.71
N SER A 618 27.24 -43.93 -22.86
CA SER A 618 27.57 -44.87 -23.93
C SER A 618 26.57 -44.70 -25.08
N GLY A 619 27.05 -44.18 -26.22
CA GLY A 619 26.20 -43.94 -27.39
C GLY A 619 25.50 -45.21 -27.85
N GLY A 620 24.18 -45.24 -27.74
CA GLY A 620 23.33 -46.34 -28.17
C GLY A 620 21.87 -45.97 -28.04
N ASP A 621 21.30 -45.51 -29.14
CA ASP A 621 19.89 -45.36 -29.49
C ASP A 621 18.88 -45.97 -28.48
N GLY A 622 18.40 -45.16 -27.53
CA GLY A 622 17.43 -45.62 -26.55
C GLY A 622 16.86 -44.48 -25.71
N PHE A 623 15.58 -44.17 -25.92
CA PHE A 623 14.79 -43.32 -25.05
C PHE A 623 14.73 -43.97 -23.65
N GLY A 624 15.56 -43.48 -22.72
CA GLY A 624 15.57 -43.91 -21.32
C GLY A 624 16.45 -45.12 -21.04
N GLU A 625 17.53 -44.90 -20.29
CA GLU A 625 17.96 -45.70 -19.14
C GLU A 625 19.21 -45.04 -18.51
N GLY A 626 19.19 -44.96 -17.19
CA GLY A 626 19.84 -43.91 -16.39
C GLY A 626 21.37 -43.89 -16.40
N GLY A 627 21.94 -42.69 -16.53
CA GLY A 627 23.36 -42.43 -16.39
C GLY A 627 23.86 -41.91 -15.05
N LYS A 628 25.19 -41.72 -14.98
CA LYS A 628 25.88 -41.11 -13.83
C LYS A 628 25.38 -39.68 -13.60
N GLY A 629 24.39 -39.55 -12.71
CA GLY A 629 23.77 -38.28 -12.33
C GLY A 629 22.25 -38.38 -12.19
N ALA A 630 21.58 -39.25 -12.97
CA ALA A 630 20.13 -39.41 -12.91
C ALA A 630 19.66 -39.92 -11.54
N GLY A 631 20.33 -40.93 -11.00
CA GLY A 631 20.03 -41.45 -9.65
C GLY A 631 20.30 -40.44 -8.53
N LEU A 632 21.27 -39.52 -8.71
CA LEU A 632 21.51 -38.44 -7.74
C LEU A 632 20.42 -37.38 -7.83
N ALA A 633 20.07 -36.93 -9.03
CA ALA A 633 19.01 -35.97 -9.27
C ALA A 633 17.64 -36.51 -8.80
N GLN A 634 17.33 -37.78 -9.03
CA GLN A 634 16.13 -38.44 -8.51
C GLN A 634 16.06 -38.42 -6.98
N LYS A 635 17.18 -38.73 -6.30
CA LYS A 635 17.28 -38.64 -4.83
C LYS A 635 17.08 -37.20 -4.34
N GLN A 636 17.71 -36.23 -5.00
CA GLN A 636 17.57 -34.81 -4.64
C GLN A 636 16.13 -34.31 -4.84
N VAL A 637 15.48 -34.66 -5.96
CA VAL A 637 14.06 -34.32 -6.20
C VAL A 637 13.18 -34.93 -5.11
N THR A 638 13.40 -36.20 -4.78
CA THR A 638 12.64 -36.89 -3.70
C THR A 638 12.83 -36.19 -2.36
N GLN A 639 14.07 -35.87 -1.97
CA GLN A 639 14.38 -35.16 -0.73
C GLN A 639 13.74 -33.76 -0.67
N ILE A 640 13.72 -33.03 -1.78
CA ILE A 640 13.07 -31.72 -1.83
C ILE A 640 11.54 -31.86 -1.72
N ILE A 641 10.95 -32.86 -2.38
CA ILE A 641 9.51 -33.17 -2.27
C ILE A 641 9.16 -33.46 -0.80
N ASP A 642 9.92 -34.34 -0.14
CA ASP A 642 9.69 -34.70 1.26
C ASP A 642 9.83 -33.47 2.18
N SER A 643 10.86 -32.65 1.96
CA SER A 643 11.06 -31.41 2.72
C SER A 643 9.92 -30.39 2.53
N ILE A 644 9.36 -30.27 1.32
CA ILE A 644 8.17 -29.44 1.09
C ILE A 644 6.96 -29.99 1.85
N CYS A 645 6.77 -31.32 1.86
CA CYS A 645 5.66 -31.95 2.58
C CYS A 645 5.78 -31.75 4.10
N GLU A 646 6.99 -31.83 4.66
CA GLU A 646 7.27 -31.50 6.06
C GLU A 646 6.95 -30.04 6.39
N ASP A 647 7.34 -29.09 5.53
CA ASP A 647 7.00 -27.68 5.71
C ASP A 647 5.48 -27.46 5.71
N ILE A 648 4.77 -28.12 4.80
CA ILE A 648 3.30 -28.06 4.72
C ILE A 648 2.67 -28.58 6.02
N VAL A 649 3.12 -29.72 6.54
CA VAL A 649 2.59 -30.27 7.80
C VAL A 649 2.83 -29.30 8.96
N ARG A 650 4.03 -28.73 9.08
CA ARG A 650 4.34 -27.72 10.11
C ARG A 650 3.44 -26.50 10.01
N GLU A 651 3.17 -26.02 8.79
CA GLU A 651 2.27 -24.89 8.57
C GLU A 651 0.81 -25.25 8.92
N LEU A 652 0.33 -26.44 8.56
CA LEU A 652 -1.00 -26.91 8.94
C LEU A 652 -1.15 -26.98 10.45
N GLN A 653 -0.15 -27.50 11.16
CA GLN A 653 -0.11 -27.53 12.63
C GLN A 653 -0.08 -26.13 13.24
N TYR A 654 0.75 -25.25 12.69
CA TYR A 654 0.84 -23.86 13.12
C TYR A 654 -0.50 -23.11 12.96
N GLN A 655 -1.24 -23.35 11.88
CA GLN A 655 -2.58 -22.78 11.67
C GLN A 655 -3.68 -23.52 12.44
N GLY A 656 -3.36 -24.60 13.15
CA GLY A 656 -4.33 -25.42 13.87
C GLY A 656 -5.24 -26.25 12.96
N LEU A 657 -4.90 -26.43 11.68
CA LEU A 657 -5.68 -27.20 10.70
C LEU A 657 -5.45 -28.71 10.79
N SER A 658 -4.39 -29.15 11.49
CA SER A 658 -4.11 -30.55 11.75
C SER A 658 -3.23 -30.71 13.00
N ASP A 659 -3.45 -31.76 13.78
CA ASP A 659 -2.57 -32.20 14.88
C ASP A 659 -1.73 -33.43 14.50
N CYS A 660 -1.92 -33.98 13.29
CA CYS A 660 -1.18 -35.12 12.77
C CYS A 660 0.26 -34.73 12.38
N SER A 661 1.26 -35.47 12.87
CA SER A 661 2.68 -35.24 12.54
C SER A 661 3.18 -36.00 11.32
N GLU A 662 2.35 -36.84 10.70
CA GLU A 662 2.74 -37.67 9.57
C GLU A 662 2.98 -36.83 8.31
N THR A 663 4.11 -37.04 7.64
CA THR A 663 4.53 -36.23 6.49
C THR A 663 3.90 -36.65 5.17
N PHE A 664 3.22 -37.80 5.13
CA PHE A 664 2.41 -38.20 3.98
C PHE A 664 1.11 -37.40 3.93
N LEU A 665 1.03 -36.44 3.00
CA LEU A 665 -0.01 -35.39 3.03
C LEU A 665 -1.44 -35.93 2.83
N GLU A 666 -1.62 -37.12 2.28
CA GLU A 666 -2.94 -37.76 2.21
C GLU A 666 -3.55 -37.96 3.61
N TRP A 667 -2.71 -38.29 4.61
CA TRP A 667 -3.16 -38.53 5.98
C TRP A 667 -3.51 -37.26 6.74
N GLN A 668 -3.18 -36.08 6.20
CA GLN A 668 -3.56 -34.79 6.76
C GLN A 668 -5.00 -34.41 6.40
N ARG A 669 -5.54 -34.93 5.29
CA ARG A 669 -6.84 -34.52 4.74
C ARG A 669 -8.01 -34.69 5.71
N PRO A 670 -8.17 -35.81 6.44
CA PRO A 670 -9.28 -35.96 7.39
C PRO A 670 -9.27 -34.90 8.50
N TYR A 671 -8.08 -34.51 8.97
CA TYR A 671 -7.92 -33.48 10.02
C TYR A 671 -8.26 -32.09 9.48
N VAL A 672 -7.81 -31.76 8.27
CA VAL A 672 -8.15 -30.50 7.60
C VAL A 672 -9.66 -30.44 7.33
N GLU A 673 -10.26 -31.51 6.82
CA GLU A 673 -11.71 -31.56 6.53
C GLU A 673 -12.59 -31.53 7.78
N ALA A 674 -12.07 -31.86 8.95
CA ALA A 674 -12.79 -31.71 10.23
C ALA A 674 -13.13 -30.24 10.53
N HIS A 675 -12.42 -29.29 9.93
CA HIS A 675 -12.67 -27.85 10.04
C HIS A 675 -13.77 -27.35 9.10
N ILE A 676 -14.31 -28.21 8.22
CA ILE A 676 -15.44 -27.85 7.35
C ILE A 676 -16.73 -27.94 8.16
N HIS A 677 -17.35 -26.79 8.43
CA HIS A 677 -18.58 -26.70 9.22
C HIS A 677 -19.83 -26.97 8.40
N SER A 678 -19.83 -26.61 7.12
CA SER A 678 -20.92 -26.86 6.20
C SER A 678 -21.21 -28.36 6.02
N ARG A 679 -22.50 -28.65 5.86
CA ARG A 679 -23.01 -30.00 5.56
C ARG A 679 -23.08 -30.28 4.06
N ALA A 680 -22.68 -29.34 3.20
CA ALA A 680 -22.73 -29.53 1.76
C ALA A 680 -21.78 -30.65 1.31
N ALA A 681 -22.33 -31.68 0.67
CA ALA A 681 -21.56 -32.86 0.26
C ALA A 681 -20.41 -32.52 -0.71
N CYS A 682 -20.57 -31.48 -1.54
CA CYS A 682 -19.55 -31.05 -2.50
C CYS A 682 -18.23 -30.56 -1.86
N LEU A 683 -18.23 -30.25 -0.56
CA LEU A 683 -17.06 -29.75 0.15
C LEU A 683 -16.20 -30.86 0.76
N ARG A 684 -16.74 -32.07 0.93
CA ARG A 684 -16.00 -33.20 1.51
C ARG A 684 -15.47 -34.06 0.38
N SER A 685 -14.26 -34.59 0.55
CA SER A 685 -13.82 -35.64 -0.35
C SER A 685 -14.55 -36.93 0.00
N LEU A 686 -15.03 -37.65 -1.03
CA LEU A 686 -15.74 -38.93 -0.87
C LEU A 686 -14.81 -40.00 -0.30
#